data_AF-A0A2V2DKJ0-F1
#
_entry.id   AF-A0A2V2DKJ0-F1
#
_cell.length_a   1.000
_cell.length_b   1.000
_cell.length_c   1.000
_cell.angle_alpha   90.00
_cell.angle_beta   90.00
_cell.angle_gamma   90.00
#
_symmetry.space_group_name_H-M   'P 1'
#
loop_
_entity.id
_entity.type
_entity.pdbx_description
1 polymer ?
#
loop_
_entity_poly.entity_id
_entity_poly.type
_entity_poly.pdbx_seq_one_letter_code
_entity_poly.pdbx_strand_id
1 'polypeptide(L)'
;MKRILYFVWGAFVACAANAAFADAKICVSPKGNDSGDGSAGAPYATLAAAKKRAVELFSSGERKVCIVLGGGTYFFRDSVWLKKGDIPAGASLSISAESGADVLFHGGVKLPVSKFKKVSDKSVLAKLPPEKPDGALYFLDLKEHGLENCGEVVPRAFCKNGVSQMEAFLDSVPMRLARFPNSEFEFKEFGEVVKNTKKSAFFKYDYDRPARWTNAKKAFLHGRIRRGYCDSCIPLKSVDTANRLIETENTVILPGKSYYLKNPEKNVGYNPALDIRGYSAINLIEEADRHGEYYVDTEAGKFYAVIDDPSKYSSADFSLLETPFVVLDGVDNVSFSGIKFAYARGNAAVMSRVNNVKFEDCEFFNLGLAGISMEESLEKDAEKLLRRCPHDQIRPQSTGSSRISVLRCSFRDLGDGGILMMGGDIPKIRRADNLVADCTFERVSRLNKSYSPAVRVYGCGNTVEHCLIRDLPHEAIAHNGIECTIRRNRIENVCNFTDDMGAIYGGANPYERGVRIVENYFNNIRPKVGQPEISAVFIDDGNGGVEIGSNLICRTGTRTRPALFIHGGRGNRMELNVFLDCPTIARCDFWKDSVFVEKVGKYRERYLKRMGSDDSALLKKYPDLNRVFSDGNLMNYLCNNRVFRTGGVFKGIFYMIGNRELSPAEPVPADVEWTLENIKKYFSADPHVARLAGLHYGPRPKK
;
A
#
# COMPACT_ATOMS: atom_id res chain seq x y z
N MET A 1 60.44 -15.53 -63.31
CA MET A 1 59.40 -15.75 -62.28
C MET A 1 59.18 -14.47 -61.50
N LYS A 2 57.89 -14.16 -61.29
CA LYS A 2 57.20 -13.06 -60.62
C LYS A 2 57.97 -12.11 -59.66
N ARG A 3 57.66 -10.81 -59.85
CA ARG A 3 57.90 -9.62 -59.02
C ARG A 3 57.44 -9.79 -57.56
N ILE A 4 58.16 -9.18 -56.61
CA ILE A 4 57.57 -8.60 -55.38
C ILE A 4 58.29 -7.28 -55.07
N LEU A 5 57.50 -6.20 -55.10
CA LEU A 5 57.84 -4.82 -54.77
C LEU A 5 57.20 -4.54 -53.40
N TYR A 6 57.98 -4.25 -52.35
CA TYR A 6 57.43 -3.90 -51.04
C TYR A 6 57.16 -2.39 -50.98
N PHE A 7 55.88 -2.03 -50.99
CA PHE A 7 55.36 -0.70 -50.67
C PHE A 7 55.26 -0.56 -49.14
N VAL A 8 55.90 0.46 -48.58
CA VAL A 8 55.72 0.88 -47.18
C VAL A 8 54.51 1.81 -47.12
N TRP A 9 53.43 1.36 -46.48
CA TRP A 9 52.26 2.18 -46.15
C TRP A 9 52.45 2.76 -44.74
N GLY A 10 52.59 4.08 -44.65
CA GLY A 10 52.54 4.80 -43.38
C GLY A 10 51.10 4.87 -42.86
N ALA A 11 50.81 4.17 -41.77
CA ALA A 11 49.55 4.29 -41.07
C ALA A 11 49.57 5.55 -40.18
N PHE A 12 48.81 6.57 -40.57
CA PHE A 12 48.43 7.66 -39.68
C PHE A 12 47.47 7.10 -38.61
N VAL A 13 47.97 6.93 -37.38
CA VAL A 13 47.14 6.67 -36.22
C VAL A 13 46.48 7.99 -35.84
N ALA A 14 45.21 8.15 -36.22
CA ALA A 14 44.36 9.19 -35.67
C ALA A 14 44.01 8.81 -34.22
N CYS A 15 44.73 9.39 -33.27
CA CYS A 15 44.33 9.37 -31.86
C CYS A 15 43.04 10.17 -31.70
N ALA A 16 41.89 9.51 -31.82
CA ALA A 16 40.63 10.05 -31.34
C ALA A 16 40.71 10.13 -29.81
N ALA A 17 40.95 11.33 -29.29
CA ALA A 17 40.82 11.61 -27.88
C ALA A 17 39.37 11.34 -27.46
N ASN A 18 39.15 10.23 -26.75
CA ASN A 18 37.93 10.05 -25.97
C ASN A 18 37.97 11.09 -24.84
N ALA A 19 37.40 12.27 -25.08
CA ALA A 19 37.02 13.17 -24.03
C ALA A 19 36.04 12.42 -23.12
N ALA A 20 36.49 12.03 -21.93
CA ALA A 20 35.59 11.64 -20.87
C ALA A 20 34.75 12.88 -20.52
N PHE A 21 33.57 13.01 -21.12
CA PHE A 21 32.62 14.05 -20.76
C PHE A 21 32.26 13.86 -19.28
N ALA A 22 32.66 14.82 -18.45
CA ALA A 22 32.17 14.92 -17.09
C ALA A 22 30.66 15.15 -17.13
N ASP A 23 29.90 14.48 -16.26
CA ASP A 23 28.45 14.63 -16.22
C ASP A 23 28.06 16.11 -15.98
N ALA A 24 27.12 16.63 -16.76
CA ALA A 24 26.67 18.01 -16.62
C ALA A 24 25.91 18.18 -15.30
N LYS A 25 26.51 18.92 -14.35
CA LYS A 25 25.97 19.10 -12.99
C LYS A 25 25.13 20.37 -12.88
N ILE A 26 23.96 20.24 -12.25
CA ILE A 26 23.04 21.32 -11.88
C ILE A 26 22.84 21.30 -10.36
N CYS A 27 23.14 22.38 -9.67
CA CYS A 27 22.95 22.53 -8.23
C CYS A 27 21.62 23.20 -7.91
N VAL A 28 20.93 22.69 -6.90
CA VAL A 28 19.68 23.25 -6.37
C VAL A 28 19.80 23.41 -4.85
N SER A 29 19.36 24.52 -4.29
CA SER A 29 19.41 24.79 -2.84
C SER A 29 18.12 25.50 -2.39
N PRO A 30 17.62 25.26 -1.17
CA PRO A 30 16.49 26.03 -0.64
C PRO A 30 16.77 27.53 -0.51
N LYS A 31 18.06 27.92 -0.50
CA LYS A 31 18.51 29.33 -0.50
C LYS A 31 18.91 29.83 -1.90
N GLY A 32 18.71 29.02 -2.94
CA GLY A 32 19.05 29.36 -4.31
C GLY A 32 18.11 30.39 -4.92
N ASN A 33 18.28 30.64 -6.21
CA ASN A 33 17.44 31.56 -6.99
C ASN A 33 17.18 30.96 -8.39
N ASP A 34 15.93 30.89 -8.80
CA ASP A 34 15.54 30.33 -10.10
C ASP A 34 15.98 31.19 -11.31
N SER A 35 16.45 32.40 -11.06
CA SER A 35 17.13 33.25 -12.06
C SER A 35 18.65 33.03 -12.14
N GLY A 36 19.20 32.13 -11.31
CA GLY A 36 20.61 31.71 -11.37
C GLY A 36 20.93 30.85 -12.59
N ASP A 37 22.15 30.30 -12.64
CA ASP A 37 22.61 29.43 -13.74
C ASP A 37 22.64 27.93 -13.38
N GLY A 38 22.42 27.59 -12.11
CA GLY A 38 22.48 26.23 -11.59
C GLY A 38 23.89 25.76 -11.26
N SER A 39 24.88 26.66 -11.21
CA SER A 39 26.22 26.36 -10.69
C SER A 39 26.21 26.25 -9.16
N ALA A 40 27.32 25.80 -8.56
CA ALA A 40 27.46 25.81 -7.10
C ALA A 40 27.46 27.24 -6.50
N GLY A 41 27.89 28.24 -7.27
CA GLY A 41 27.89 29.65 -6.85
C GLY A 41 26.53 30.35 -7.03
N ALA A 42 25.69 29.87 -7.94
CA ALA A 42 24.36 30.40 -8.20
C ALA A 42 23.34 29.24 -8.44
N PRO A 43 23.04 28.43 -7.41
CA PRO A 43 22.15 27.28 -7.54
C PRO A 43 20.70 27.72 -7.77
N TYR A 44 19.92 26.89 -8.46
CA TYR A 44 18.47 27.09 -8.56
C TYR A 44 17.79 26.93 -7.20
N ALA A 45 16.63 27.56 -7.02
CA ALA A 45 15.80 27.38 -5.82
C ALA A 45 14.92 26.13 -5.93
N THR A 46 14.46 25.80 -7.14
CA THR A 46 13.45 24.77 -7.37
C THR A 46 13.91 23.66 -8.30
N LEU A 47 13.32 22.46 -8.10
CA LEU A 47 13.48 21.34 -9.02
C LEU A 47 12.90 21.64 -10.41
N ALA A 48 11.88 22.50 -10.51
CA ALA A 48 11.28 22.90 -11.78
C ALA A 48 12.27 23.69 -12.65
N ALA A 49 12.98 24.66 -12.08
CA ALA A 49 14.02 25.41 -12.78
C ALA A 49 15.20 24.50 -13.18
N ALA A 50 15.63 23.62 -12.27
CA ALA A 50 16.67 22.63 -12.58
C ALA A 50 16.27 21.66 -13.70
N LYS A 51 15.01 21.21 -13.73
CA LYS A 51 14.46 20.39 -14.83
C LYS A 51 14.50 21.14 -16.15
N LYS A 52 14.12 22.42 -16.18
CA LYS A 52 14.19 23.25 -17.39
C LYS A 52 15.62 23.31 -17.91
N ARG A 53 16.59 23.58 -17.02
CA ARG A 53 18.01 23.60 -17.38
C ARG A 53 18.52 22.26 -17.89
N ALA A 54 18.07 21.14 -17.31
CA ALA A 54 18.44 19.81 -17.78
C ALA A 54 17.99 19.57 -19.23
N VAL A 55 16.76 19.98 -19.58
CA VAL A 55 16.24 19.87 -20.96
C VAL A 55 17.06 20.72 -21.94
N GLU A 56 17.46 21.93 -21.53
CA GLU A 56 18.34 22.80 -22.34
C GLU A 56 19.70 22.14 -22.59
N LEU A 57 20.32 21.54 -21.55
CA LEU A 57 21.58 20.83 -21.67
C LEU A 57 21.47 19.60 -22.59
N PHE A 58 20.40 18.83 -22.47
CA PHE A 58 20.13 17.72 -23.40
C PHE A 58 19.99 18.22 -24.85
N SER A 59 19.33 19.36 -25.04
CA SER A 59 19.16 19.99 -26.36
C SER A 59 20.49 20.50 -26.93
N SER A 60 21.46 20.86 -26.08
CA SER A 60 22.81 21.25 -26.50
C SER A 60 23.78 20.07 -26.70
N GLY A 61 23.29 18.82 -26.60
CA GLY A 61 24.07 17.61 -26.88
C GLY A 61 24.55 16.85 -25.66
N GLU A 62 24.29 17.33 -24.43
CA GLU A 62 24.61 16.56 -23.22
C GLU A 62 23.84 15.25 -23.19
N ARG A 63 24.47 14.20 -22.64
CA ARG A 63 23.89 12.85 -22.57
C ARG A 63 23.69 12.36 -21.15
N LYS A 64 24.36 12.99 -20.19
CA LYS A 64 24.25 12.68 -18.77
C LYS A 64 24.15 13.98 -17.99
N VAL A 65 23.03 14.18 -17.32
CA VAL A 65 22.77 15.37 -16.52
C VAL A 65 22.49 14.94 -15.07
N CYS A 66 23.10 15.63 -14.12
CA CYS A 66 23.00 15.35 -12.69
C CYS A 66 22.48 16.57 -11.95
N ILE A 67 21.26 16.49 -11.42
CA ILE A 67 20.70 17.47 -10.50
C ILE A 67 21.09 17.08 -9.07
N VAL A 68 21.84 17.95 -8.40
CA VAL A 68 22.33 17.77 -7.03
C VAL A 68 21.61 18.74 -6.11
N LEU A 69 20.94 18.19 -5.11
CA LEU A 69 20.11 18.89 -4.13
C LEU A 69 20.92 19.12 -2.85
N GLY A 70 21.18 20.38 -2.51
CA GLY A 70 21.77 20.76 -1.23
C GLY A 70 20.80 20.52 -0.05
N GLY A 71 21.35 20.41 1.16
CA GLY A 71 20.55 20.14 2.35
C GLY A 71 19.46 21.18 2.64
N GLY A 72 18.27 20.70 3.02
CA GLY A 72 17.16 21.47 3.54
C GLY A 72 15.80 21.08 2.94
N THR A 73 14.81 21.94 3.17
CA THR A 73 13.41 21.69 2.79
C THR A 73 13.03 22.48 1.53
N TYR A 74 12.48 21.76 0.56
CA TYR A 74 11.96 22.30 -0.70
C TYR A 74 10.44 22.19 -0.68
N PHE A 75 9.74 23.33 -0.70
CA PHE A 75 8.29 23.37 -0.63
C PHE A 75 7.68 23.32 -2.04
N PHE A 76 6.77 22.36 -2.26
CA PHE A 76 6.11 22.14 -3.55
C PHE A 76 4.68 22.65 -3.51
N ARG A 77 4.32 23.40 -4.56
CA ARG A 77 2.93 23.83 -4.85
C ARG A 77 2.32 23.08 -6.03
N ASP A 78 3.17 22.60 -6.93
CA ASP A 78 2.80 21.90 -8.16
C ASP A 78 3.78 20.75 -8.44
N SER A 79 3.33 19.77 -9.23
CA SER A 79 4.18 18.66 -9.70
C SER A 79 5.29 19.12 -10.65
N VAL A 80 6.45 18.47 -10.56
CA VAL A 80 7.47 18.51 -11.61
C VAL A 80 7.26 17.35 -12.58
N TRP A 81 6.98 17.69 -13.84
CA TRP A 81 6.76 16.71 -14.90
C TRP A 81 8.03 16.47 -15.72
N LEU A 82 8.41 15.20 -15.87
CA LEU A 82 9.33 14.69 -16.87
C LEU A 82 8.51 13.99 -17.94
N LYS A 83 8.46 14.58 -19.13
CA LYS A 83 7.62 14.14 -20.25
C LYS A 83 8.47 13.57 -21.37
N LYS A 84 7.87 12.71 -22.18
CA LYS A 84 8.43 12.21 -23.43
C LYS A 84 9.02 13.37 -24.25
N GLY A 85 10.29 13.24 -24.62
CA GLY A 85 11.05 14.27 -25.34
C GLY A 85 11.94 15.15 -24.46
N ASP A 86 11.70 15.21 -23.13
CA ASP A 86 12.57 15.95 -22.21
C ASP A 86 13.97 15.31 -22.10
N ILE A 87 14.04 13.98 -22.21
CA ILE A 87 15.28 13.21 -22.13
C ILE A 87 15.46 12.46 -23.46
N PRO A 88 16.51 12.76 -24.25
CA PRO A 88 16.78 12.07 -25.50
C PRO A 88 17.02 10.57 -25.30
N ALA A 89 16.66 9.76 -26.31
CA ALA A 89 16.84 8.31 -26.26
C ALA A 89 18.30 7.92 -25.97
N GLY A 90 18.55 7.18 -24.87
CA GLY A 90 19.89 6.78 -24.43
C GLY A 90 20.64 7.82 -23.58
N ALA A 91 20.02 8.97 -23.26
CA ALA A 91 20.52 9.89 -22.25
C ALA A 91 20.01 9.49 -20.86
N SER A 92 20.58 10.05 -19.79
CA SER A 92 20.17 9.79 -18.41
C SER A 92 20.10 11.06 -17.56
N LEU A 93 19.12 11.11 -16.67
CA LEU A 93 18.95 12.17 -15.67
C LEU A 93 19.03 11.58 -14.26
N SER A 94 19.94 12.07 -13.44
CA SER A 94 19.96 11.75 -12.01
C SER A 94 19.52 12.96 -11.18
N ILE A 95 18.72 12.72 -10.15
CA ILE A 95 18.27 13.70 -9.17
C ILE A 95 18.64 13.15 -7.79
N SER A 96 19.62 13.76 -7.13
CA SER A 96 20.20 13.18 -5.93
C SER A 96 20.45 14.24 -4.86
N ALA A 97 20.27 13.85 -3.61
CA ALA A 97 20.82 14.61 -2.49
C ALA A 97 22.35 14.67 -2.61
N GLU A 98 22.91 15.82 -2.25
CA GLU A 98 24.34 15.93 -2.00
C GLU A 98 24.77 14.94 -0.89
N SER A 99 26.00 14.44 -0.95
CA SER A 99 26.48 13.44 0.01
C SER A 99 26.34 13.93 1.46
N GLY A 100 25.59 13.17 2.28
CA GLY A 100 25.32 13.52 3.68
C GLY A 100 24.27 14.61 3.90
N ALA A 101 23.72 15.21 2.84
CA ALA A 101 22.69 16.23 2.94
C ALA A 101 21.33 15.62 3.30
N ASP A 102 20.61 16.28 4.21
CA ASP A 102 19.21 15.96 4.49
C ASP A 102 18.30 16.77 3.55
N VAL A 103 17.67 16.10 2.59
CA VAL A 103 16.83 16.73 1.56
C VAL A 103 15.38 16.31 1.74
N LEU A 104 14.50 17.28 2.01
CA LEU A 104 13.07 17.08 2.18
C LEU A 104 12.26 17.81 1.10
N PHE A 105 11.51 17.06 0.31
CA PHE A 105 10.41 17.57 -0.50
C PHE A 105 9.15 17.61 0.35
N HIS A 106 8.66 18.82 0.61
CA HIS A 106 7.53 19.08 1.48
C HIS A 106 6.34 19.59 0.67
N GLY A 107 5.20 18.89 0.73
CA GLY A 107 4.02 19.19 -0.07
C GLY A 107 3.05 20.16 0.61
N GLY A 108 3.54 21.16 1.34
CA GLY A 108 2.68 21.87 2.28
C GLY A 108 3.35 23.02 3.02
N VAL A 109 2.94 23.26 4.27
CA VAL A 109 3.44 24.35 5.10
C VAL A 109 3.90 23.81 6.45
N LYS A 110 5.00 24.37 6.96
CA LYS A 110 5.51 24.12 8.30
C LYS A 110 5.38 25.36 9.17
N LEU A 111 4.77 25.24 10.34
CA LEU A 111 4.56 26.32 11.30
C LEU A 111 5.15 25.96 12.66
N PRO A 112 5.74 26.91 13.41
CA PRO A 112 6.08 26.65 14.80
C PRO A 112 4.81 26.54 15.65
N VAL A 113 4.81 25.64 16.64
CA VAL A 113 3.64 25.41 17.51
C VAL A 113 3.24 26.65 18.31
N SER A 114 4.16 27.60 18.51
CA SER A 114 3.87 28.91 19.12
C SER A 114 2.83 29.76 18.36
N LYS A 115 2.49 29.41 17.11
CA LYS A 115 1.39 30.06 16.36
C LYS A 115 0.00 29.63 16.83
N PHE A 116 -0.11 28.48 17.49
CA PHE A 116 -1.38 27.98 18.00
C PHE A 116 -1.89 28.86 19.15
N LYS A 117 -3.11 29.36 18.99
CA LYS A 117 -3.77 30.19 20.01
C LYS A 117 -4.74 29.33 20.79
N LYS A 118 -4.69 29.39 22.13
CA LYS A 118 -5.65 28.65 22.97
C LYS A 118 -7.06 29.19 22.73
N VAL A 119 -8.04 28.31 22.54
CA VAL A 119 -9.44 28.70 22.36
C VAL A 119 -10.01 29.19 23.69
N SER A 120 -10.58 30.40 23.68
CA SER A 120 -11.31 30.99 24.82
C SER A 120 -12.80 31.25 24.52
N ASP A 121 -13.22 31.07 23.27
CA ASP A 121 -14.62 31.26 22.86
C ASP A 121 -15.52 30.19 23.49
N LYS A 122 -16.42 30.63 24.37
CA LYS A 122 -17.35 29.76 25.10
C LYS A 122 -18.28 28.99 24.16
N SER A 123 -18.65 29.55 23.02
CA SER A 123 -19.54 28.89 22.05
C SER A 123 -18.85 27.71 21.37
N VAL A 124 -17.55 27.81 21.11
CA VAL A 124 -16.74 26.71 20.56
C VAL A 124 -16.48 25.66 21.64
N LEU A 125 -16.06 26.09 22.84
CA LEU A 125 -15.79 25.19 23.95
C LEU A 125 -17.04 24.40 24.41
N ALA A 126 -18.24 24.99 24.31
CA ALA A 126 -19.49 24.31 24.62
C ALA A 126 -19.80 23.13 23.67
N LYS A 127 -19.19 23.08 22.48
CA LYS A 127 -19.33 21.95 21.55
C LYS A 127 -18.50 20.74 21.97
N LEU A 128 -17.39 20.93 22.70
CA LEU A 128 -16.52 19.85 23.14
C LEU A 128 -17.26 18.85 24.03
N PRO A 129 -16.90 17.55 23.98
CA PRO A 129 -17.60 16.52 24.73
C PRO A 129 -17.55 16.79 26.24
N PRO A 130 -18.49 16.22 27.02
CA PRO A 130 -18.60 16.50 28.44
C PRO A 130 -17.42 15.95 29.24
N GLU A 131 -16.73 14.93 28.73
CA GLU A 131 -15.49 14.46 29.32
C GLU A 131 -14.39 15.50 29.16
N LYS A 132 -13.59 15.69 30.21
CA LYS A 132 -12.44 16.60 30.15
C LYS A 132 -11.47 16.10 29.06
N PRO A 133 -11.15 16.94 28.05
CA PRO A 133 -10.17 16.58 27.05
C PRO A 133 -8.80 16.30 27.68
N ASP A 134 -8.06 15.38 27.07
CA ASP A 134 -6.65 15.11 27.39
C ASP A 134 -5.76 16.20 26.78
N GLY A 135 -5.99 17.44 27.24
CA GLY A 135 -5.35 18.66 26.73
C GLY A 135 -6.29 19.85 26.68
N ALA A 136 -5.85 20.91 26.01
CA ALA A 136 -6.66 22.08 25.70
C ALA A 136 -6.89 22.19 24.19
N LEU A 137 -7.99 22.84 23.81
CA LEU A 137 -8.27 23.16 22.42
C LEU A 137 -7.48 24.41 22.00
N TYR A 138 -6.72 24.28 20.92
CA TYR A 138 -5.99 25.35 20.26
C TYR A 138 -6.52 25.55 18.85
N PHE A 139 -6.28 26.73 18.27
CA PHE A 139 -6.67 27.03 16.90
C PHE A 139 -5.59 27.80 16.13
N LEU A 140 -5.71 27.72 14.80
CA LEU A 140 -5.00 28.53 13.82
C LEU A 140 -6.01 29.14 12.83
N ASP A 141 -5.70 30.35 12.36
CA ASP A 141 -6.38 30.97 11.23
C ASP A 141 -5.80 30.41 9.92
N LEU A 142 -6.64 29.73 9.13
CA LEU A 142 -6.20 29.04 7.92
C LEU A 142 -5.57 30.02 6.92
N LYS A 143 -6.28 31.12 6.63
CA LYS A 143 -5.84 32.15 5.69
C LYS A 143 -4.58 32.89 6.15
N GLU A 144 -4.46 33.17 7.45
CA GLU A 144 -3.29 33.85 8.03
C GLU A 144 -1.99 33.07 7.78
N HIS A 145 -2.09 31.74 7.65
CA HIS A 145 -0.95 30.85 7.52
C HIS A 145 -0.88 30.10 6.17
N GLY A 146 -1.63 30.56 5.16
CA GLY A 146 -1.58 29.99 3.81
C GLY A 146 -2.14 28.57 3.70
N LEU A 147 -3.03 28.17 4.62
CA LEU A 147 -3.66 26.86 4.68
C LEU A 147 -5.02 26.85 3.95
N GLU A 148 -5.05 27.32 2.70
CA GLU A 148 -6.31 27.49 1.96
C GLU A 148 -6.74 26.23 1.20
N ASN A 149 -5.79 25.39 0.74
CA ASN A 149 -6.09 24.14 0.03
C ASN A 149 -6.29 22.94 0.98
N CYS A 150 -7.26 23.07 1.91
CA CYS A 150 -7.51 22.08 2.95
C CYS A 150 -8.11 20.75 2.44
N GLY A 151 -8.63 20.69 1.21
CA GLY A 151 -9.39 19.52 0.73
C GLY A 151 -10.58 19.18 1.63
N GLU A 152 -11.16 18.00 1.42
CA GLU A 152 -12.27 17.49 2.22
C GLU A 152 -12.09 16.01 2.54
N VAL A 153 -12.70 15.57 3.64
CA VAL A 153 -12.84 14.13 3.89
C VAL A 153 -13.77 13.59 2.81
N VAL A 154 -13.30 12.59 2.07
CA VAL A 154 -14.08 11.96 0.99
C VAL A 154 -14.60 10.59 1.41
N PRO A 155 -15.72 10.11 0.83
CA PRO A 155 -16.17 8.76 1.10
C PRO A 155 -15.17 7.73 0.59
N ARG A 156 -14.87 6.73 1.43
CA ARG A 156 -13.94 5.62 1.14
C ARG A 156 -14.68 4.30 1.30
N ALA A 157 -14.41 3.31 0.46
CA ALA A 157 -14.99 1.97 0.55
C ALA A 157 -14.22 0.99 -0.34
N PHE A 158 -14.70 -0.26 -0.41
CA PHE A 158 -14.26 -1.20 -1.44
C PHE A 158 -14.34 -0.56 -2.84
N CYS A 159 -13.18 -0.48 -3.53
CA CYS A 159 -13.01 0.16 -4.83
C CYS A 159 -13.41 1.66 -4.89
N LYS A 160 -13.44 2.38 -3.75
CA LYS A 160 -13.76 3.81 -3.70
C LYS A 160 -12.75 4.53 -2.81
N ASN A 161 -11.95 5.41 -3.41
CA ASN A 161 -10.93 6.22 -2.74
C ASN A 161 -10.98 7.66 -3.25
N GLY A 162 -10.21 8.55 -2.63
CA GLY A 162 -9.93 9.88 -3.15
C GLY A 162 -8.76 10.55 -2.40
N VAL A 163 -8.37 11.75 -2.85
CA VAL A 163 -7.31 12.55 -2.22
C VAL A 163 -7.58 12.69 -0.72
N SER A 164 -6.53 12.74 0.10
CA SER A 164 -6.68 13.07 1.50
C SER A 164 -7.15 14.53 1.67
N GLN A 165 -7.90 14.80 2.73
CA GLN A 165 -7.98 16.15 3.29
C GLN A 165 -6.58 16.60 3.76
N MET A 166 -6.43 17.89 4.10
CA MET A 166 -5.25 18.37 4.80
C MET A 166 -5.11 17.60 6.12
N GLU A 167 -3.97 16.95 6.25
CA GLU A 167 -3.53 16.32 7.49
C GLU A 167 -2.57 17.26 8.21
N ALA A 168 -2.53 17.13 9.52
CA ALA A 168 -1.62 17.85 10.40
C ALA A 168 -0.69 16.87 11.11
N PHE A 169 0.54 17.29 11.38
CA PHE A 169 1.56 16.46 11.99
C PHE A 169 2.30 17.27 13.06
N LEU A 170 2.32 16.81 14.31
CA LEU A 170 3.09 17.42 15.39
C LEU A 170 4.47 16.77 15.48
N ASP A 171 5.53 17.53 15.20
CA ASP A 171 6.91 17.03 15.09
C ASP A 171 7.01 15.71 14.31
N SER A 172 6.41 15.69 13.12
CA SER A 172 6.32 14.54 12.20
C SER A 172 5.38 13.40 12.62
N VAL A 173 4.73 13.48 13.79
CA VAL A 173 3.74 12.48 14.22
C VAL A 173 2.36 12.83 13.65
N PRO A 174 1.69 11.94 12.90
CA PRO A 174 0.36 12.20 12.37
C PRO A 174 -0.65 12.49 13.47
N MET A 175 -1.33 13.62 13.37
CA MET A 175 -2.56 13.87 14.10
C MET A 175 -3.72 13.13 13.41
N ARG A 176 -4.84 12.97 14.12
CA ARG A 176 -6.03 12.28 13.59
C ARG A 176 -7.26 13.18 13.67
N LEU A 177 -8.22 12.95 12.78
CA LEU A 177 -9.52 13.60 12.90
C LEU A 177 -10.17 13.23 14.25
N ALA A 178 -10.75 14.23 14.92
CA ALA A 178 -11.53 14.03 16.12
C ALA A 178 -12.62 12.97 15.90
N ARG A 179 -12.77 12.04 16.85
CA ARG A 179 -13.54 10.80 16.64
C ARG A 179 -14.15 10.23 17.91
N PHE A 180 -15.20 9.42 17.73
CA PHE A 180 -15.78 8.58 18.76
C PHE A 180 -16.20 7.21 18.23
N PRO A 181 -15.84 6.08 18.88
CA PRO A 181 -14.92 5.98 20.02
C PRO A 181 -13.49 6.41 19.69
N ASN A 182 -12.70 6.62 20.74
CA ASN A 182 -11.32 7.11 20.65
C ASN A 182 -10.33 6.07 20.12
N SER A 183 -10.56 4.78 20.38
CA SER A 183 -9.69 3.70 19.88
C SER A 183 -10.00 3.40 18.42
N GLU A 184 -8.97 3.19 17.58
CA GLU A 184 -9.17 2.76 16.19
C GLU A 184 -9.77 1.35 16.06
N PHE A 185 -9.71 0.57 17.15
CA PHE A 185 -10.15 -0.81 17.22
C PHE A 185 -11.54 -0.98 17.84
N GLU A 186 -12.11 0.10 18.39
CA GLU A 186 -13.44 0.10 18.98
C GLU A 186 -14.46 0.71 18.03
N PHE A 187 -15.61 0.05 17.93
CA PHE A 187 -16.71 0.48 17.08
C PHE A 187 -18.03 0.41 17.83
N LYS A 188 -18.96 1.29 17.47
CA LYS A 188 -20.36 1.17 17.84
C LYS A 188 -21.07 0.23 16.87
N GLU A 189 -21.93 -0.63 17.41
CA GLU A 189 -22.77 -1.50 16.60
C GLU A 189 -23.88 -0.71 15.91
N PHE A 190 -24.32 -1.19 14.75
CA PHE A 190 -25.54 -0.71 14.11
C PHE A 190 -26.76 -1.36 14.78
N GLY A 191 -27.76 -0.58 15.16
CA GLY A 191 -29.04 -1.12 15.64
C GLY A 191 -29.91 -1.65 14.51
N GLU A 192 -31.22 -1.61 14.72
CA GLU A 192 -32.22 -1.92 13.69
C GLU A 192 -32.07 -0.96 12.49
N VAL A 193 -31.98 -1.52 11.29
CA VAL A 193 -31.97 -0.73 10.03
C VAL A 193 -33.41 -0.57 9.55
N VAL A 194 -33.99 0.62 9.75
CA VAL A 194 -35.42 0.90 9.47
C VAL A 194 -35.69 1.20 8.00
N LYS A 195 -34.69 1.72 7.29
CA LYS A 195 -34.76 1.99 5.85
C LYS A 195 -33.37 1.88 5.25
N ASN A 196 -33.26 1.20 4.12
CA ASN A 196 -31.98 0.96 3.47
C ASN A 196 -32.13 1.02 1.96
N THR A 197 -31.46 1.99 1.35
CA THR A 197 -31.51 2.20 -0.10
C THR A 197 -30.10 2.43 -0.62
N LYS A 198 -29.93 2.39 -1.94
CA LYS A 198 -28.66 2.78 -2.55
C LYS A 198 -28.27 4.25 -2.28
N LYS A 199 -29.20 5.12 -1.84
CA LYS A 199 -28.94 6.57 -1.66
C LYS A 199 -28.86 7.00 -0.20
N SER A 200 -29.51 6.27 0.71
CA SER A 200 -29.58 6.60 2.13
C SER A 200 -29.95 5.36 2.95
N ALA A 201 -29.40 5.30 4.17
CA ALA A 201 -29.72 4.28 5.16
C ALA A 201 -30.02 4.94 6.52
N PHE A 202 -31.01 4.39 7.21
CA PHE A 202 -31.47 4.82 8.53
C PHE A 202 -31.33 3.65 9.50
N PHE A 203 -30.67 3.88 10.64
CA PHE A 203 -30.54 2.86 11.67
C PHE A 203 -30.70 3.45 13.08
N LYS A 204 -31.21 2.63 13.99
CA LYS A 204 -31.37 2.99 15.40
C LYS A 204 -30.03 2.96 16.15
N TYR A 205 -29.88 3.85 17.13
CA TYR A 205 -28.77 3.85 18.08
C TYR A 205 -29.28 3.87 19.53
N ASP A 206 -28.49 3.31 20.45
CA ASP A 206 -28.89 3.07 21.85
C ASP A 206 -27.96 3.74 22.89
N TYR A 207 -27.12 4.69 22.45
CA TYR A 207 -26.23 5.49 23.31
C TYR A 207 -26.42 7.00 23.06
N ASP A 208 -26.11 7.85 24.03
CA ASP A 208 -26.56 9.27 23.99
C ASP A 208 -25.66 10.22 23.20
N ARG A 209 -24.44 9.80 22.88
CA ARG A 209 -23.45 10.62 22.15
C ARG A 209 -23.99 11.27 20.86
N PRO A 210 -24.79 10.59 20.00
CA PRO A 210 -25.26 11.16 18.74
C PRO A 210 -26.14 12.39 18.90
N ALA A 211 -26.76 12.60 20.07
CA ALA A 211 -27.54 13.81 20.34
C ALA A 211 -26.71 15.10 20.27
N ARG A 212 -25.38 15.00 20.33
CA ARG A 212 -24.45 16.12 20.15
C ARG A 212 -24.19 16.46 18.69
N TRP A 213 -24.45 15.54 17.76
CA TRP A 213 -24.07 15.67 16.35
C TRP A 213 -25.17 16.27 15.46
N THR A 214 -26.27 16.78 16.04
CA THR A 214 -27.42 17.27 15.27
C THR A 214 -27.09 18.43 14.34
N ASN A 215 -26.07 19.22 14.69
CA ASN A 215 -25.59 20.36 13.91
C ASN A 215 -24.25 20.10 13.23
N ALA A 216 -23.75 18.85 13.29
CA ALA A 216 -22.47 18.49 12.72
C ALA A 216 -22.48 18.70 11.20
N LYS A 217 -21.46 19.38 10.70
CA LYS A 217 -21.25 19.59 9.27
C LYS A 217 -20.11 18.71 8.79
N LYS A 218 -20.31 18.04 7.65
CA LYS A 218 -19.29 17.19 7.00
C LYS A 218 -18.72 16.09 7.92
N ALA A 219 -19.52 15.58 8.85
CA ALA A 219 -19.16 14.44 9.69
C ALA A 219 -19.29 13.13 8.91
N PHE A 220 -18.51 12.11 9.30
CA PHE A 220 -18.51 10.81 8.65
C PHE A 220 -18.63 9.68 9.67
N LEU A 221 -19.16 8.55 9.23
CA LEU A 221 -19.05 7.28 9.93
C LEU A 221 -17.97 6.43 9.25
N HIS A 222 -16.94 6.03 10.00
CA HIS A 222 -15.85 5.17 9.51
C HIS A 222 -15.81 3.84 10.25
N GLY A 223 -15.69 2.74 9.51
CA GLY A 223 -15.50 1.42 10.09
C GLY A 223 -15.83 0.30 9.13
N ARG A 224 -16.13 -0.88 9.67
CA ARG A 224 -16.51 -2.09 8.92
C ARG A 224 -18.04 -2.13 8.83
N ILE A 225 -18.58 -1.37 7.87
CA ILE A 225 -20.01 -1.04 7.83
C ILE A 225 -20.86 -2.21 7.31
N ARG A 226 -20.58 -2.66 6.08
CA ARG A 226 -21.35 -3.74 5.44
C ARG A 226 -20.67 -5.10 5.57
N ARG A 227 -19.36 -5.14 5.41
CA ARG A 227 -18.52 -6.35 5.36
C ARG A 227 -17.39 -6.23 6.38
N GLY A 228 -16.85 -7.37 6.82
CA GLY A 228 -15.67 -7.38 7.71
C GLY A 228 -14.37 -7.16 6.96
N TYR A 229 -14.32 -7.52 5.67
CA TYR A 229 -13.12 -7.49 4.84
C TYR A 229 -12.79 -6.14 4.23
N CYS A 230 -13.67 -5.14 4.36
CA CYS A 230 -13.39 -3.79 3.89
C CYS A 230 -13.88 -2.75 4.89
N ASP A 231 -13.13 -1.66 4.97
CA ASP A 231 -13.57 -0.46 5.65
C ASP A 231 -14.46 0.40 4.74
N SER A 232 -15.22 1.29 5.34
CA SER A 232 -16.00 2.30 4.65
C SER A 232 -16.06 3.56 5.49
N CYS A 233 -15.88 4.71 4.86
CA CYS A 233 -16.08 6.05 5.38
C CYS A 233 -17.25 6.66 4.62
N ILE A 234 -18.37 6.92 5.31
CA ILE A 234 -19.62 7.40 4.69
C ILE A 234 -20.09 8.68 5.37
N PRO A 235 -20.64 9.66 4.62
CA PRO A 235 -21.17 10.89 5.22
C PRO A 235 -22.30 10.61 6.21
N LEU A 236 -22.25 11.26 7.36
CA LEU A 236 -23.37 11.40 8.30
C LEU A 236 -24.27 12.53 7.79
N LYS A 237 -25.54 12.22 7.50
CA LYS A 237 -26.48 13.18 6.91
C LYS A 237 -27.35 13.88 7.95
N SER A 238 -27.90 13.13 8.89
CA SER A 238 -28.73 13.70 9.96
C SER A 238 -28.78 12.77 11.17
N VAL A 239 -29.09 13.36 12.34
CA VAL A 239 -29.41 12.65 13.56
C VAL A 239 -30.78 13.10 14.05
N ASP A 240 -31.71 12.16 14.19
CA ASP A 240 -33.00 12.35 14.82
C ASP A 240 -32.90 11.85 16.27
N THR A 241 -32.95 12.78 17.22
CA THR A 241 -32.83 12.48 18.66
C THR A 241 -34.14 12.01 19.27
N ALA A 242 -35.29 12.39 18.70
CA ALA A 242 -36.60 11.97 19.18
C ALA A 242 -36.84 10.48 18.91
N ASN A 243 -36.48 10.03 17.70
CA ASN A 243 -36.62 8.63 17.28
C ASN A 243 -35.35 7.79 17.45
N ARG A 244 -34.24 8.42 17.89
CA ARG A 244 -32.90 7.83 17.99
C ARG A 244 -32.44 7.15 16.70
N LEU A 245 -32.52 7.89 15.59
CA LEU A 245 -32.11 7.44 14.26
C LEU A 245 -30.90 8.24 13.76
N ILE A 246 -29.98 7.54 13.12
CA ILE A 246 -28.92 8.14 12.30
C ILE A 246 -29.24 7.88 10.83
N GLU A 247 -29.12 8.92 10.00
CA GLU A 247 -29.16 8.83 8.54
C GLU A 247 -27.75 8.98 7.95
N THR A 248 -27.38 8.09 7.03
CA THR A 248 -26.10 8.16 6.28
C THR A 248 -26.33 8.28 4.79
N GLU A 249 -25.39 8.88 4.07
CA GLU A 249 -25.42 8.89 2.60
C GLU A 249 -24.94 7.56 2.01
N ASN A 250 -25.61 7.12 0.94
CA ASN A 250 -25.09 6.21 -0.09
C ASN A 250 -24.30 4.98 0.40
N THR A 251 -24.96 4.07 1.13
CA THR A 251 -24.48 2.68 1.28
C THR A 251 -25.59 1.76 1.77
N VAL A 252 -25.37 0.45 1.61
CA VAL A 252 -26.19 -0.59 2.23
C VAL A 252 -25.59 -0.91 3.60
N ILE A 253 -26.27 -0.50 4.68
CA ILE A 253 -25.90 -0.86 6.07
C ILE A 253 -26.61 -2.14 6.47
N LEU A 254 -25.95 -2.99 7.26
CA LEU A 254 -26.57 -4.18 7.83
C LEU A 254 -26.59 -4.06 9.36
N PRO A 255 -27.65 -4.56 10.04
CA PRO A 255 -27.71 -4.54 11.51
C PRO A 255 -26.50 -5.21 12.18
N GLY A 256 -26.17 -4.76 13.38
CA GLY A 256 -25.11 -5.34 14.22
C GLY A 256 -25.49 -6.70 14.81
N LYS A 257 -24.51 -7.33 15.47
CA LYS A 257 -24.66 -8.65 16.10
C LYS A 257 -25.84 -8.68 17.07
N SER A 258 -25.95 -7.67 17.93
CA SER A 258 -26.98 -7.60 18.97
C SER A 258 -28.41 -7.63 18.40
N TYR A 259 -28.62 -7.04 17.22
CA TYR A 259 -29.93 -7.10 16.55
C TYR A 259 -30.27 -8.52 16.07
N TYR A 260 -29.32 -9.20 15.42
CA TYR A 260 -29.54 -10.58 14.95
C TYR A 260 -29.73 -11.58 16.09
N LEU A 261 -29.05 -11.39 17.22
CA LEU A 261 -29.26 -12.23 18.42
C LEU A 261 -30.67 -12.08 18.99
N LYS A 262 -31.25 -10.88 18.93
CA LYS A 262 -32.63 -10.60 19.37
C LYS A 262 -33.71 -11.01 18.34
N ASN A 263 -33.31 -11.22 17.08
CA ASN A 263 -34.20 -11.54 15.97
C ASN A 263 -33.63 -12.76 15.20
N PRO A 264 -33.51 -13.94 15.83
CA PRO A 264 -32.87 -15.11 15.23
C PRO A 264 -33.56 -15.57 13.94
N GLU A 265 -34.87 -15.31 13.78
CA GLU A 265 -35.65 -15.57 12.57
C GLU A 265 -35.21 -14.73 11.37
N LYS A 266 -34.53 -13.61 11.61
CA LYS A 266 -33.93 -12.73 10.58
C LYS A 266 -32.44 -13.01 10.35
N ASN A 267 -31.88 -13.99 11.06
CA ASN A 267 -30.47 -14.34 10.94
C ASN A 267 -30.19 -14.93 9.55
N VAL A 268 -29.27 -14.30 8.82
CA VAL A 268 -28.89 -14.69 7.45
C VAL A 268 -27.81 -15.79 7.40
N GLY A 269 -27.58 -16.47 8.54
CA GLY A 269 -26.55 -17.50 8.71
C GLY A 269 -25.28 -16.99 9.40
N TYR A 270 -24.44 -17.92 9.87
CA TYR A 270 -23.20 -17.64 10.58
C TYR A 270 -22.25 -16.74 9.76
N ASN A 271 -21.86 -15.59 10.33
CA ASN A 271 -20.95 -14.64 9.70
C ASN A 271 -19.98 -14.06 10.75
N PRO A 272 -18.73 -14.58 10.84
CA PRO A 272 -17.69 -14.10 11.75
C PRO A 272 -17.46 -12.59 11.68
N ALA A 273 -17.72 -11.98 10.52
CA ALA A 273 -17.62 -10.54 10.34
C ALA A 273 -18.52 -9.75 11.31
N LEU A 274 -19.63 -10.34 11.81
CA LEU A 274 -20.54 -9.65 12.74
C LEU A 274 -19.84 -9.18 14.01
N ASP A 275 -18.80 -9.89 14.47
CA ASP A 275 -18.06 -9.56 15.69
C ASP A 275 -17.11 -8.37 15.54
N ILE A 276 -16.81 -7.98 14.29
CA ILE A 276 -15.88 -6.89 14.03
C ILE A 276 -16.54 -5.70 13.33
N ARG A 277 -17.76 -5.86 12.81
CA ARG A 277 -18.48 -4.76 12.16
C ARG A 277 -18.91 -3.68 13.15
N GLY A 278 -19.01 -2.47 12.62
CA GLY A 278 -19.44 -1.29 13.36
C GLY A 278 -18.86 -0.02 12.78
N TYR A 279 -19.10 1.10 13.47
CA TYR A 279 -18.66 2.43 13.04
C TYR A 279 -18.12 3.27 14.19
N SER A 280 -17.27 4.23 13.83
CA SER A 280 -16.91 5.39 14.63
C SER A 280 -17.39 6.64 13.92
N ALA A 281 -17.84 7.65 14.64
CA ALA A 281 -18.09 8.97 14.08
C ALA A 281 -16.75 9.74 14.03
N ILE A 282 -16.47 10.43 12.93
CA ILE A 282 -15.21 11.17 12.71
C ILE A 282 -15.49 12.54 12.10
N ASN A 283 -14.49 13.43 12.18
CA ASN A 283 -14.53 14.81 11.67
C ASN A 283 -15.58 15.67 12.40
N LEU A 284 -15.55 15.62 13.73
CA LEU A 284 -16.50 16.27 14.63
C LEU A 284 -15.74 17.02 15.72
N ILE A 285 -15.92 18.35 15.84
CA ILE A 285 -15.38 19.09 16.99
C ILE A 285 -16.04 18.63 18.29
N GLU A 286 -17.27 18.10 18.20
CA GLU A 286 -18.02 17.54 19.32
C GLU A 286 -17.38 16.30 19.95
N GLU A 287 -16.37 15.74 19.27
CA GLU A 287 -15.61 14.56 19.70
C GLU A 287 -14.10 14.84 19.83
N ALA A 288 -13.69 16.11 19.86
CA ALA A 288 -12.29 16.48 20.05
C ALA A 288 -11.91 16.43 21.54
N ASP A 289 -11.41 15.28 22.01
CA ASP A 289 -11.12 15.04 23.43
C ASP A 289 -9.81 14.32 23.76
N ARG A 290 -9.02 13.97 22.75
CA ARG A 290 -7.67 13.41 22.95
C ARG A 290 -6.59 14.27 22.32
N HIS A 291 -5.44 14.31 22.98
CA HIS A 291 -4.21 14.84 22.39
C HIS A 291 -4.00 14.30 20.97
N GLY A 292 -3.66 15.19 20.05
CA GLY A 292 -3.41 14.85 18.65
C GLY A 292 -4.68 14.71 17.80
N GLU A 293 -5.86 15.02 18.35
CA GLU A 293 -7.08 15.13 17.57
C GLU A 293 -7.26 16.54 16.98
N TYR A 294 -7.75 16.61 15.74
CA TYR A 294 -8.01 17.87 15.06
C TYR A 294 -9.36 17.90 14.33
N TYR A 295 -9.83 19.12 14.06
CA TYR A 295 -11.01 19.43 13.26
C TYR A 295 -10.74 20.66 12.40
N VAL A 296 -11.17 20.63 11.13
CA VAL A 296 -11.00 21.76 10.20
C VAL A 296 -12.36 22.37 9.90
N ASP A 297 -12.57 23.61 10.36
CA ASP A 297 -13.74 24.40 10.04
C ASP A 297 -13.44 25.30 8.86
N THR A 298 -13.69 24.81 7.65
CA THR A 298 -13.44 25.55 6.40
C THR A 298 -14.35 26.76 6.25
N GLU A 299 -15.54 26.75 6.87
CA GLU A 299 -16.47 27.89 6.79
C GLU A 299 -16.00 29.04 7.69
N ALA A 300 -15.55 28.71 8.91
CA ALA A 300 -14.98 29.69 9.83
C ALA A 300 -13.51 30.07 9.49
N GLY A 301 -12.87 29.32 8.58
CA GLY A 301 -11.46 29.50 8.23
C GLY A 301 -10.51 29.13 9.36
N LYS A 302 -10.85 28.11 10.16
CA LYS A 302 -10.11 27.72 11.37
C LYS A 302 -9.67 26.25 11.34
N PHE A 303 -8.45 25.99 11.77
CA PHE A 303 -7.98 24.68 12.20
C PHE A 303 -8.05 24.59 13.72
N TYR A 304 -8.60 23.52 14.27
CA TYR A 304 -8.64 23.26 15.71
C TYR A 304 -7.90 21.98 16.05
N ALA A 305 -7.20 21.95 17.18
CA ALA A 305 -6.47 20.80 17.66
C ALA A 305 -6.49 20.70 19.18
N VAL A 306 -6.62 19.49 19.71
CA VAL A 306 -6.39 19.20 21.13
C VAL A 306 -4.91 18.88 21.33
N ILE A 307 -4.25 19.68 22.15
CA ILE A 307 -2.82 19.54 22.47
C ILE A 307 -2.70 19.52 24.00
N ASP A 308 -1.94 18.57 24.53
CA ASP A 308 -1.76 18.36 25.97
C ASP A 308 -0.91 19.50 26.55
N ASP A 309 0.25 19.73 25.95
CA ASP A 309 1.21 20.77 26.28
C ASP A 309 1.97 21.22 25.01
N PRO A 310 1.62 22.39 24.44
CA PRO A 310 2.30 22.91 23.25
C PRO A 310 3.81 23.09 23.41
N SER A 311 4.33 23.22 24.63
CA SER A 311 5.77 23.43 24.87
C SER A 311 6.62 22.19 24.58
N LYS A 312 5.99 21.00 24.49
CA LYS A 312 6.65 19.73 24.14
C LYS A 312 6.95 19.61 22.65
N TYR A 313 6.39 20.49 21.82
CA TYR A 313 6.42 20.38 20.37
C TYR A 313 7.06 21.61 19.73
N SER A 314 7.91 21.38 18.73
CA SER A 314 8.60 22.46 18.03
C SER A 314 7.75 23.00 16.89
N SER A 315 7.15 22.11 16.10
CA SER A 315 6.48 22.45 14.85
C SER A 315 5.25 21.59 14.55
N ALA A 316 4.37 22.17 13.74
CA ALA A 316 3.29 21.48 13.07
C ALA A 316 3.47 21.59 11.54
N ASP A 317 3.47 20.46 10.85
CA ASP A 317 3.47 20.39 9.39
C ASP A 317 2.03 20.14 8.91
N PHE A 318 1.65 20.75 7.78
CA PHE A 318 0.31 20.65 7.18
C PHE A 318 0.41 20.27 5.71
N SER A 319 -0.36 19.27 5.27
CA SER A 319 -0.33 18.81 3.87
C SER A 319 -1.30 19.56 2.96
N LEU A 320 -0.81 20.09 1.83
CA LEU A 320 -1.61 20.90 0.90
C LEU A 320 -1.54 20.43 -0.56
N LEU A 321 -0.43 19.84 -0.98
CA LEU A 321 -0.17 19.38 -2.34
C LEU A 321 -1.00 18.13 -2.64
N GLU A 322 -2.00 18.27 -3.49
CA GLU A 322 -2.86 17.16 -3.95
C GLU A 322 -2.27 16.36 -5.11
N THR A 323 -1.42 16.99 -5.91
CA THR A 323 -0.72 16.36 -7.03
C THR A 323 0.57 15.68 -6.56
N PRO A 324 1.19 14.79 -7.36
CA PRO A 324 2.47 14.19 -6.99
C PRO A 324 3.61 15.20 -6.94
N PHE A 325 4.67 14.96 -6.18
CA PHE A 325 5.89 15.78 -6.29
C PHE A 325 6.49 15.67 -7.69
N VAL A 326 6.57 14.44 -8.21
CA VAL A 326 7.15 14.16 -9.53
C VAL A 326 6.25 13.25 -10.36
N VAL A 327 6.13 13.58 -11.65
CA VAL A 327 5.38 12.79 -12.63
C VAL A 327 6.28 12.42 -13.80
N LEU A 328 6.38 11.12 -14.10
CA LEU A 328 7.20 10.60 -15.20
C LEU A 328 6.30 9.99 -16.28
N ASP A 329 6.26 10.63 -17.45
CA ASP A 329 5.41 10.21 -18.56
C ASP A 329 6.24 9.92 -19.82
N GLY A 330 6.44 8.64 -20.15
CA GLY A 330 7.10 8.27 -21.39
C GLY A 330 8.59 8.64 -21.43
N VAL A 331 9.27 8.58 -20.28
CA VAL A 331 10.69 8.88 -20.11
C VAL A 331 11.48 7.65 -19.65
N ASP A 332 12.76 7.65 -20.01
CA ASP A 332 13.68 6.56 -19.70
C ASP A 332 14.90 7.05 -18.91
N ASN A 333 15.57 6.15 -18.18
CA ASN A 333 16.85 6.37 -17.52
C ASN A 333 16.86 7.53 -16.51
N VAL A 334 15.90 7.51 -15.57
CA VAL A 334 15.77 8.52 -14.51
C VAL A 334 16.07 7.90 -13.15
N SER A 335 16.90 8.54 -12.32
CA SER A 335 17.16 8.10 -10.94
C SER A 335 16.89 9.18 -9.90
N PHE A 336 16.34 8.76 -8.76
CA PHE A 336 16.15 9.55 -7.54
C PHE A 336 16.95 8.89 -6.41
N SER A 337 17.77 9.66 -5.68
CA SER A 337 18.59 9.12 -4.59
C SER A 337 18.66 10.02 -3.37
N GLY A 338 18.45 9.45 -2.18
CA GLY A 338 18.64 10.14 -0.90
C GLY A 338 17.60 11.23 -0.59
N ILE A 339 16.39 11.15 -1.18
CA ILE A 339 15.36 12.19 -1.06
C ILE A 339 14.23 11.73 -0.14
N LYS A 340 13.79 12.63 0.73
CA LYS A 340 12.59 12.46 1.56
C LYS A 340 11.40 13.13 0.88
N PHE A 341 10.26 12.45 0.77
CA PHE A 341 9.00 12.97 0.25
C PHE A 341 7.94 12.92 1.35
N ALA A 342 7.43 14.08 1.78
CA ALA A 342 6.47 14.10 2.88
C ALA A 342 5.47 15.26 2.87
N TYR A 343 4.44 15.12 3.70
CA TYR A 343 3.46 16.16 4.01
C TYR A 343 2.70 16.64 2.76
N ALA A 344 2.22 15.69 1.94
CA ALA A 344 1.39 15.96 0.77
C ALA A 344 0.04 15.23 0.93
N ARG A 345 -1.03 15.79 0.36
CA ARG A 345 -2.36 15.15 0.30
C ARG A 345 -2.41 14.02 -0.75
N GLY A 346 -1.55 14.10 -1.76
CA GLY A 346 -1.44 13.17 -2.88
C GLY A 346 -0.37 12.08 -2.74
N ASN A 347 -0.01 11.48 -3.88
CA ASN A 347 1.10 10.54 -4.00
C ASN A 347 2.46 11.25 -3.96
N ALA A 348 3.58 10.55 -3.78
CA ALA A 348 4.89 11.19 -3.98
C ALA A 348 5.37 11.16 -5.44
N ALA A 349 5.34 10.01 -6.08
CA ALA A 349 5.71 9.85 -7.48
C ALA A 349 4.64 9.09 -8.25
N VAL A 350 4.32 9.56 -9.45
CA VAL A 350 3.44 8.85 -10.39
C VAL A 350 4.15 8.65 -11.72
N MET A 351 4.04 7.46 -12.32
CA MET A 351 4.72 7.17 -13.58
C MET A 351 3.94 6.26 -14.52
N SER A 352 4.16 6.45 -15.83
CA SER A 352 3.53 5.67 -16.89
C SER A 352 4.45 5.60 -18.11
N ARG A 353 4.45 4.45 -18.79
CA ARG A 353 5.25 4.19 -20.01
C ARG A 353 6.74 4.48 -19.84
N VAL A 354 7.31 4.14 -18.68
CA VAL A 354 8.71 4.46 -18.34
C VAL A 354 9.63 3.25 -18.45
N ASN A 355 10.90 3.49 -18.79
CA ASN A 355 11.92 2.45 -18.76
C ASN A 355 13.11 2.83 -17.89
N ASN A 356 13.64 1.88 -17.11
CA ASN A 356 14.86 2.09 -16.33
C ASN A 356 14.77 3.31 -15.39
N VAL A 357 13.77 3.28 -14.50
CA VAL A 357 13.57 4.30 -13.46
C VAL A 357 13.98 3.74 -12.11
N LYS A 358 14.76 4.50 -11.34
CA LYS A 358 15.30 4.06 -10.04
C LYS A 358 14.94 5.03 -8.93
N PHE A 359 14.43 4.50 -7.83
CA PHE A 359 14.35 5.19 -6.52
C PHE A 359 15.25 4.43 -5.56
N GLU A 360 16.22 5.12 -4.98
CA GLU A 360 17.23 4.52 -4.13
C GLU A 360 17.43 5.33 -2.86
N ASP A 361 17.51 4.66 -1.71
CA ASP A 361 17.76 5.30 -0.42
C ASP A 361 16.81 6.49 -0.11
N CYS A 362 15.57 6.43 -0.62
CA CYS A 362 14.55 7.46 -0.44
C CYS A 362 13.62 7.13 0.73
N GLU A 363 13.02 8.15 1.33
CA GLU A 363 12.00 8.00 2.37
C GLU A 363 10.68 8.63 1.92
N PHE A 364 9.59 7.90 2.09
CA PHE A 364 8.23 8.34 1.80
C PHE A 364 7.44 8.28 3.09
N PHE A 365 7.03 9.44 3.61
CA PHE A 365 6.29 9.45 4.87
C PHE A 365 5.25 10.54 4.95
N ASN A 366 4.21 10.34 5.77
CA ASN A 366 3.19 11.37 6.00
C ASN A 366 2.54 11.90 4.69
N LEU A 367 2.30 10.99 3.74
CA LEU A 367 1.57 11.28 2.50
C LEU A 367 0.12 10.85 2.67
N GLY A 368 -0.81 11.57 2.05
CA GLY A 368 -2.23 11.24 2.05
C GLY A 368 -2.56 10.04 1.16
N LEU A 369 -1.71 9.70 0.19
CA LEU A 369 -1.84 8.53 -0.68
C LEU A 369 -0.57 7.68 -0.70
N ALA A 370 -0.22 7.07 -1.84
CA ALA A 370 0.90 6.14 -1.96
C ALA A 370 2.24 6.85 -2.15
N GLY A 371 3.33 6.16 -1.84
CA GLY A 371 4.66 6.66 -2.17
C GLY A 371 4.88 6.68 -3.67
N ILE A 372 4.71 5.53 -4.32
CA ILE A 372 4.93 5.40 -5.78
C ILE A 372 3.70 4.73 -6.41
N SER A 373 3.08 5.37 -7.39
CA SER A 373 2.02 4.77 -8.21
C SER A 373 2.44 4.66 -9.66
N MET A 374 2.29 3.49 -10.23
CA MET A 374 2.42 3.28 -11.67
C MET A 374 1.03 3.20 -12.30
N GLU A 375 0.86 3.82 -13.46
CA GLU A 375 -0.41 3.86 -14.17
C GLU A 375 -0.25 3.36 -15.62
N GLU A 376 -1.33 2.81 -16.19
CA GLU A 376 -1.38 2.44 -17.62
C GLU A 376 -1.33 3.69 -18.50
N SER A 377 -2.00 4.74 -18.05
CA SER A 377 -2.00 6.04 -18.69
C SER A 377 -2.21 7.14 -17.66
N LEU A 378 -1.60 8.29 -17.90
CA LEU A 378 -1.75 9.47 -17.06
C LEU A 378 -2.84 10.36 -17.64
N GLU A 379 -3.74 10.80 -16.78
CA GLU A 379 -4.68 11.88 -17.08
C GLU A 379 -4.11 13.21 -16.56
N LYS A 380 -4.55 14.34 -17.14
CA LYS A 380 -4.10 15.67 -16.67
C LYS A 380 -4.71 16.09 -15.33
N ASP A 381 -5.77 15.41 -14.92
CA ASP A 381 -6.59 15.73 -13.76
C ASP A 381 -6.04 15.02 -12.51
N ALA A 382 -5.73 15.78 -11.47
CA ALA A 382 -5.14 15.31 -10.22
C ALA A 382 -6.01 14.23 -9.55
N GLU A 383 -7.34 14.34 -9.61
CA GLU A 383 -8.25 13.33 -9.07
C GLU A 383 -8.25 12.05 -9.92
N LYS A 384 -7.99 12.16 -11.23
CA LYS A 384 -7.93 11.03 -12.16
C LYS A 384 -6.55 10.37 -12.22
N LEU A 385 -5.52 11.02 -11.70
CA LEU A 385 -4.20 10.43 -11.41
C LEU A 385 -4.23 9.47 -10.19
N LEU A 386 -5.39 9.32 -9.54
CA LEU A 386 -5.58 8.49 -8.33
C LEU A 386 -6.25 7.15 -8.59
N ARG A 387 -6.29 6.70 -9.85
CA ARG A 387 -6.99 5.47 -10.22
C ARG A 387 -6.21 4.25 -9.73
N ARG A 388 -6.56 3.76 -8.54
CA ARG A 388 -6.32 2.36 -8.25
C ARG A 388 -7.18 1.50 -9.15
N CYS A 389 -6.53 0.60 -9.90
CA CYS A 389 -7.21 -0.45 -10.65
C CYS A 389 -8.17 -1.20 -9.71
N PRO A 390 -9.49 -1.12 -9.93
CA PRO A 390 -10.46 -1.85 -9.12
C PRO A 390 -10.18 -3.35 -9.17
N HIS A 391 -10.42 -4.05 -8.06
CA HIS A 391 -10.25 -5.51 -7.94
C HIS A 391 -11.03 -6.30 -9.02
N ASP A 392 -12.09 -5.70 -9.57
CA ASP A 392 -13.06 -6.30 -10.50
C ASP A 392 -13.04 -5.77 -11.96
N GLN A 393 -12.31 -4.69 -12.23
CA GLN A 393 -12.24 -4.06 -13.56
C GLN A 393 -10.97 -4.42 -14.34
N ILE A 394 -10.99 -4.05 -15.61
CA ILE A 394 -10.02 -4.36 -16.66
C ILE A 394 -8.59 -4.07 -16.17
N ARG A 395 -7.89 -5.10 -15.68
CA ARG A 395 -6.47 -4.99 -15.31
C ARG A 395 -5.65 -4.62 -16.56
N PRO A 396 -4.77 -3.61 -16.50
CA PRO A 396 -3.89 -3.24 -17.60
C PRO A 396 -3.08 -4.45 -18.06
N GLN A 397 -3.08 -4.71 -19.37
CA GLN A 397 -2.39 -5.87 -19.93
C GLN A 397 -1.02 -5.53 -20.53
N SER A 398 -0.81 -4.27 -20.89
CA SER A 398 0.48 -3.77 -21.36
C SER A 398 0.58 -2.29 -21.03
N THR A 399 1.61 -1.90 -20.26
CA THR A 399 1.76 -0.52 -19.79
C THR A 399 2.99 0.16 -20.42
N GLY A 400 3.73 -0.58 -21.25
CA GLY A 400 5.04 -0.17 -21.78
C GLY A 400 6.15 -0.09 -20.73
N SER A 401 5.82 -0.13 -19.43
CA SER A 401 6.77 0.14 -18.36
C SER A 401 7.62 -1.09 -18.02
N SER A 402 8.91 -0.90 -17.77
CA SER A 402 9.86 -1.99 -17.44
C SER A 402 11.16 -1.48 -16.81
N ARG A 403 11.82 -2.34 -16.03
CA ARG A 403 13.06 -2.05 -15.31
C ARG A 403 12.92 -0.92 -14.28
N ILE A 404 11.81 -0.89 -13.55
CA ILE A 404 11.65 0.02 -12.42
C ILE A 404 12.27 -0.64 -11.18
N SER A 405 13.16 0.08 -10.49
CA SER A 405 13.82 -0.39 -9.28
C SER A 405 13.54 0.53 -8.10
N VAL A 406 12.98 0.00 -7.01
CA VAL A 406 12.80 0.70 -5.74
C VAL A 406 13.64 -0.04 -4.70
N LEU A 407 14.75 0.58 -4.30
CA LEU A 407 15.82 -0.08 -3.55
C LEU A 407 16.12 0.67 -2.26
N ARG A 408 16.14 -0.05 -1.13
CA ARG A 408 16.53 0.51 0.18
C ARG A 408 15.72 1.74 0.58
N CYS A 409 14.46 1.78 0.18
CA CYS A 409 13.54 2.88 0.51
C CYS A 409 12.73 2.55 1.77
N SER A 410 12.25 3.60 2.46
CA SER A 410 11.29 3.45 3.56
C SER A 410 9.96 4.10 3.22
N PHE A 411 8.86 3.46 3.61
CA PHE A 411 7.48 3.91 3.42
C PHE A 411 6.78 3.86 4.77
N ARG A 412 6.38 5.01 5.31
CA ARG A 412 5.86 5.11 6.67
C ARG A 412 4.66 6.03 6.76
N ASP A 413 3.66 5.67 7.54
CA ASP A 413 2.55 6.60 7.87
C ASP A 413 1.85 7.17 6.62
N LEU A 414 1.69 6.33 5.60
CA LEU A 414 1.00 6.69 4.35
C LEU A 414 -0.52 6.52 4.50
N GLY A 415 -1.29 7.43 3.92
CA GLY A 415 -2.75 7.37 3.91
C GLY A 415 -3.27 6.22 3.04
N ASP A 416 -2.50 5.84 2.02
CA ASP A 416 -2.74 4.66 1.21
C ASP A 416 -1.57 3.65 1.32
N GLY A 417 -1.63 2.58 0.53
CA GLY A 417 -0.57 1.57 0.39
C GLY A 417 0.76 2.16 -0.10
N GLY A 418 1.84 1.37 -0.10
CA GLY A 418 3.18 1.86 -0.39
C GLY A 418 3.46 2.09 -1.88
N ILE A 419 3.40 1.01 -2.66
CA ILE A 419 3.76 0.99 -4.08
C ILE A 419 2.69 0.26 -4.88
N LEU A 420 2.21 0.90 -5.96
CA LEU A 420 1.52 0.21 -7.05
C LEU A 420 2.53 -0.01 -8.18
N MET A 421 2.94 -1.26 -8.39
CA MET A 421 3.91 -1.66 -9.40
C MET A 421 3.19 -2.32 -10.59
N MET A 422 3.44 -1.85 -11.81
CA MET A 422 2.95 -2.49 -13.03
C MET A 422 3.95 -2.41 -14.18
N GLY A 423 3.90 -3.37 -15.10
CA GLY A 423 4.85 -3.40 -16.21
C GLY A 423 4.72 -4.63 -17.08
N GLY A 424 5.47 -4.62 -18.18
CA GLY A 424 5.53 -5.74 -19.11
C GLY A 424 4.31 -5.83 -20.02
N ASP A 425 4.12 -7.00 -20.62
CA ASP A 425 3.03 -7.31 -21.55
C ASP A 425 2.52 -8.72 -21.23
N ILE A 426 1.35 -8.80 -20.58
CA ILE A 426 0.73 -10.07 -20.18
C ILE A 426 0.40 -10.94 -21.41
N PRO A 427 -0.26 -10.41 -22.47
CA PRO A 427 -0.55 -11.16 -23.69
C PRO A 427 0.67 -11.87 -24.29
N LYS A 428 1.82 -11.19 -24.29
CA LYS A 428 3.07 -11.71 -24.85
C LYS A 428 3.97 -12.40 -23.83
N ILE A 429 3.59 -12.42 -22.54
CA ILE A 429 4.46 -12.80 -21.41
C ILE A 429 5.80 -12.05 -21.45
N ARG A 430 5.79 -10.79 -21.88
CA ARG A 430 7.01 -9.97 -21.86
C ARG A 430 7.20 -9.47 -20.43
N ARG A 431 8.28 -9.90 -19.79
CA ARG A 431 8.62 -9.49 -18.43
C ARG A 431 8.94 -8.00 -18.38
N ALA A 432 8.53 -7.37 -17.28
CA ALA A 432 8.85 -6.01 -16.92
C ALA A 432 10.21 -5.92 -16.22
N ASP A 433 10.56 -6.97 -15.46
CA ASP A 433 11.73 -7.01 -14.59
C ASP A 433 11.80 -5.81 -13.63
N ASN A 434 10.64 -5.42 -13.09
CA ASN A 434 10.57 -4.45 -12.01
C ASN A 434 10.92 -5.11 -10.68
N LEU A 435 11.58 -4.35 -9.80
CA LEU A 435 12.14 -4.83 -8.54
C LEU A 435 11.81 -3.87 -7.40
N VAL A 436 11.17 -4.40 -6.35
CA VAL A 436 11.11 -3.77 -5.02
C VAL A 436 12.01 -4.58 -4.09
N ALA A 437 13.10 -4.00 -3.62
CA ALA A 437 14.06 -4.71 -2.80
C ALA A 437 14.61 -3.90 -1.63
N ASP A 438 14.88 -4.60 -0.52
CA ASP A 438 15.47 -4.01 0.70
C ASP A 438 14.65 -2.85 1.28
N CYS A 439 13.33 -2.82 1.05
CA CYS A 439 12.47 -1.74 1.49
C CYS A 439 11.80 -2.04 2.82
N THR A 440 11.45 -0.99 3.57
CA THR A 440 10.63 -1.09 4.79
C THR A 440 9.28 -0.42 4.58
N PHE A 441 8.21 -1.09 4.97
CA PHE A 441 6.84 -0.58 4.96
C PHE A 441 6.24 -0.72 6.36
N GLU A 442 5.85 0.40 6.96
CA GLU A 442 5.35 0.44 8.33
C GLU A 442 4.18 1.43 8.45
N ARG A 443 3.04 0.97 9.01
CA ARG A 443 1.84 1.81 9.19
C ARG A 443 1.38 2.55 7.92
N VAL A 444 1.50 1.90 6.76
CA VAL A 444 0.84 2.38 5.53
C VAL A 444 -0.66 2.11 5.59
N SER A 445 -1.43 2.77 4.75
CA SER A 445 -2.89 2.61 4.65
C SER A 445 -3.67 3.15 5.86
N ARG A 446 -3.23 4.30 6.41
CA ARG A 446 -3.90 4.96 7.54
C ARG A 446 -5.33 5.40 7.22
N LEU A 447 -5.57 5.90 6.01
CA LEU A 447 -6.85 6.45 5.56
C LEU A 447 -7.66 5.45 4.74
N ASN A 448 -7.06 4.82 3.72
CA ASN A 448 -7.65 3.74 2.96
C ASN A 448 -7.27 2.40 3.60
N LYS A 449 -7.94 2.02 4.70
CA LYS A 449 -7.51 0.88 5.54
C LYS A 449 -7.60 -0.47 4.82
N SER A 450 -8.35 -0.58 3.72
CA SER A 450 -8.51 -1.83 2.97
C SER A 450 -8.18 -1.75 1.47
N TYR A 451 -7.73 -2.88 0.88
CA TYR A 451 -7.28 -3.06 -0.49
C TYR A 451 -6.11 -2.15 -0.87
N SER A 452 -5.26 -1.90 0.14
CA SER A 452 -4.15 -0.96 0.12
C SER A 452 -2.89 -1.63 0.64
N PRO A 453 -2.31 -2.58 -0.12
CA PRO A 453 -1.10 -3.28 0.31
C PRO A 453 0.10 -2.34 0.40
N ALA A 454 1.11 -2.74 1.17
CA ALA A 454 2.44 -2.16 1.05
C ALA A 454 2.95 -2.22 -0.39
N VAL A 455 2.76 -3.37 -1.08
CA VAL A 455 3.08 -3.51 -2.49
C VAL A 455 1.94 -4.20 -3.24
N ARG A 456 1.41 -3.55 -4.26
CA ARG A 456 0.51 -4.16 -5.24
C ARG A 456 1.29 -4.45 -6.52
N VAL A 457 1.20 -5.68 -7.01
CA VAL A 457 1.95 -6.13 -8.19
C VAL A 457 1.00 -6.50 -9.32
N TYR A 458 1.08 -5.77 -10.43
CA TYR A 458 0.37 -6.05 -11.69
C TYR A 458 1.34 -6.30 -12.84
N GLY A 459 0.85 -6.86 -13.94
CA GLY A 459 1.64 -7.04 -15.15
C GLY A 459 2.40 -8.37 -15.17
N CYS A 460 3.57 -8.40 -15.79
CA CYS A 460 4.33 -9.63 -16.02
C CYS A 460 5.77 -9.50 -15.50
N GLY A 461 6.22 -10.44 -14.67
CA GLY A 461 7.65 -10.59 -14.36
C GLY A 461 8.23 -9.64 -13.31
N ASN A 462 7.43 -9.17 -12.35
CA ASN A 462 7.90 -8.30 -11.27
C ASN A 462 8.38 -9.10 -10.05
N THR A 463 9.26 -8.51 -9.24
CA THR A 463 9.81 -9.13 -8.02
C THR A 463 9.68 -8.21 -6.81
N VAL A 464 9.26 -8.78 -5.68
CA VAL A 464 9.31 -8.14 -4.36
C VAL A 464 10.17 -9.02 -3.45
N GLU A 465 11.33 -8.52 -3.04
CA GLU A 465 12.26 -9.29 -2.23
C GLU A 465 12.93 -8.54 -1.09
N HIS A 466 13.33 -9.26 -0.04
CA HIS A 466 14.10 -8.68 1.06
C HIS A 466 13.42 -7.44 1.69
N CYS A 467 12.09 -7.37 1.72
CA CYS A 467 11.36 -6.26 2.33
C CYS A 467 10.88 -6.61 3.74
N LEU A 468 10.82 -5.61 4.63
CA LEU A 468 10.14 -5.68 5.92
C LEU A 468 8.78 -5.00 5.76
N ILE A 469 7.69 -5.72 6.04
CA ILE A 469 6.34 -5.17 5.98
C ILE A 469 5.66 -5.45 7.31
N ARG A 470 5.27 -4.40 8.05
CA ARG A 470 4.65 -4.58 9.35
C ARG A 470 3.62 -3.53 9.73
N ASP A 471 2.75 -3.90 10.66
CA ASP A 471 1.76 -3.02 11.28
C ASP A 471 0.74 -2.43 10.28
N LEU A 472 0.25 -3.28 9.38
CA LEU A 472 -0.75 -2.91 8.37
C LEU A 472 -2.17 -3.34 8.76
N PRO A 473 -3.20 -2.53 8.43
CA PRO A 473 -4.60 -2.87 8.68
C PRO A 473 -5.08 -4.09 7.89
N HIS A 474 -4.53 -4.32 6.69
CA HIS A 474 -5.01 -5.34 5.76
C HIS A 474 -3.85 -6.15 5.15
N GLU A 475 -3.95 -6.54 3.87
CA GLU A 475 -2.92 -7.34 3.21
C GLU A 475 -1.57 -6.60 3.11
N ALA A 476 -0.45 -7.33 3.15
CA ALA A 476 0.89 -6.79 2.97
C ALA A 476 1.24 -6.66 1.48
N ILE A 477 1.02 -7.74 0.72
CA ILE A 477 1.30 -7.78 -0.72
C ILE A 477 0.09 -8.34 -1.45
N ALA A 478 -0.38 -7.63 -2.48
CA ALA A 478 -1.38 -8.15 -3.39
C ALA A 478 -0.73 -8.49 -4.74
N HIS A 479 -0.91 -9.72 -5.22
CA HIS A 479 -0.47 -10.11 -6.56
C HIS A 479 -1.66 -10.20 -7.51
N ASN A 480 -1.55 -9.51 -8.63
CA ASN A 480 -2.58 -9.38 -9.66
C ASN A 480 -1.95 -9.44 -11.07
N GLY A 481 -0.85 -10.18 -11.20
CA GLY A 481 -0.05 -10.32 -12.42
C GLY A 481 0.45 -11.74 -12.62
N ILE A 482 1.21 -11.95 -13.70
CA ILE A 482 1.83 -13.24 -14.05
C ILE A 482 3.34 -13.20 -13.82
N GLU A 483 3.97 -14.37 -13.68
CA GLU A 483 5.44 -14.51 -13.55
C GLU A 483 6.04 -13.70 -12.37
N CYS A 484 5.24 -13.45 -11.34
CA CYS A 484 5.61 -12.61 -10.21
C CYS A 484 6.34 -13.43 -9.13
N THR A 485 7.41 -12.88 -8.57
CA THR A 485 8.16 -13.52 -7.48
C THR A 485 8.09 -12.67 -6.22
N ILE A 486 7.63 -13.26 -5.12
CA ILE A 486 7.57 -12.66 -3.79
C ILE A 486 8.42 -13.55 -2.89
N ARG A 487 9.62 -13.08 -2.52
CA ARG A 487 10.57 -13.92 -1.78
C ARG A 487 11.38 -13.20 -0.71
N ARG A 488 11.76 -13.91 0.35
CA ARG A 488 12.68 -13.38 1.39
C ARG A 488 12.18 -12.11 2.06
N ASN A 489 10.87 -11.90 2.07
CA ASN A 489 10.24 -10.81 2.80
C ASN A 489 9.98 -11.26 4.25
N ARG A 490 10.07 -10.30 5.17
CA ARG A 490 9.64 -10.44 6.58
C ARG A 490 8.31 -9.72 6.74
N ILE A 491 7.26 -10.44 7.10
CA ILE A 491 5.90 -9.91 7.18
C ILE A 491 5.34 -10.15 8.59
N GLU A 492 5.00 -9.07 9.30
CA GLU A 492 4.66 -9.13 10.73
C GLU A 492 3.47 -8.25 11.09
N ASN A 493 2.59 -8.71 11.99
CA ASN A 493 1.51 -7.89 12.57
C ASN A 493 0.60 -7.18 11.53
N VAL A 494 0.39 -7.81 10.36
CA VAL A 494 -0.51 -7.34 9.30
C VAL A 494 -1.90 -7.99 9.40
N CYS A 495 -2.85 -7.59 8.54
CA CYS A 495 -4.25 -7.98 8.62
C CYS A 495 -4.87 -7.70 10.01
N ASN A 496 -4.48 -6.60 10.63
CA ASN A 496 -4.82 -6.32 12.02
C ASN A 496 -6.18 -5.58 12.19
N PHE A 497 -6.81 -5.18 11.08
CA PHE A 497 -8.05 -4.41 11.06
C PHE A 497 -9.20 -5.09 10.32
N THR A 498 -8.97 -6.04 9.42
CA THR A 498 -10.03 -6.59 8.53
C THR A 498 -10.23 -8.10 8.68
N ASP A 499 -11.38 -8.58 8.20
CA ASP A 499 -11.71 -10.00 8.02
C ASP A 499 -11.26 -10.51 6.64
N ASP A 500 -11.38 -11.82 6.44
CA ASP A 500 -11.33 -12.50 5.13
C ASP A 500 -10.09 -12.12 4.30
N MET A 501 -8.89 -12.26 4.89
CA MET A 501 -7.67 -11.81 4.20
C MET A 501 -6.40 -12.60 4.50
N GLY A 502 -5.54 -12.71 3.49
CA GLY A 502 -4.15 -13.17 3.63
C GLY A 502 -3.15 -12.02 3.67
N ALA A 503 -2.07 -12.16 4.43
CA ALA A 503 -0.96 -11.21 4.38
C ALA A 503 -0.37 -11.10 2.97
N ILE A 504 -0.30 -12.21 2.23
CA ILE A 504 -0.18 -12.19 0.78
C ILE A 504 -1.50 -12.65 0.17
N TYR A 505 -2.06 -11.83 -0.71
CA TYR A 505 -3.36 -12.06 -1.33
C TYR A 505 -3.28 -12.06 -2.85
N GLY A 506 -4.01 -12.98 -3.48
CA GLY A 506 -4.29 -12.95 -4.92
C GLY A 506 -5.65 -13.58 -5.19
N GLY A 507 -6.37 -13.12 -6.20
CA GLY A 507 -7.73 -13.61 -6.41
C GLY A 507 -8.41 -13.21 -7.71
N ALA A 508 -9.50 -13.95 -7.98
CA ALA A 508 -10.48 -13.69 -9.04
C ALA A 508 -9.89 -13.68 -10.46
N ASN A 509 -8.86 -14.49 -10.73
CA ASN A 509 -8.34 -14.69 -12.09
C ASN A 509 -7.48 -15.97 -12.19
N PRO A 510 -7.97 -17.07 -12.81
CA PRO A 510 -7.17 -18.30 -12.96
C PRO A 510 -6.00 -18.17 -13.94
N TYR A 511 -5.94 -17.09 -14.74
CA TYR A 511 -4.85 -16.84 -15.69
C TYR A 511 -3.62 -16.18 -15.05
N GLU A 512 -3.68 -15.85 -13.76
CA GLU A 512 -2.55 -15.30 -13.00
C GLU A 512 -1.54 -16.38 -12.60
N ARG A 513 -0.78 -16.85 -13.60
CA ARG A 513 0.14 -17.98 -13.50
C ARG A 513 1.60 -17.56 -13.32
N GLY A 514 2.42 -18.51 -12.87
CA GLY A 514 3.85 -18.27 -12.62
C GLY A 514 4.12 -17.43 -11.38
N VAL A 515 3.15 -17.33 -10.47
CA VAL A 515 3.31 -16.63 -9.19
C VAL A 515 4.05 -17.54 -8.21
N ARG A 516 5.12 -17.01 -7.60
CA ARG A 516 5.97 -17.72 -6.64
C ARG A 516 6.02 -16.93 -5.33
N ILE A 517 5.51 -17.52 -4.26
CA ILE A 517 5.55 -17.02 -2.89
C ILE A 517 6.49 -17.95 -2.13
N VAL A 518 7.78 -17.61 -2.12
CA VAL A 518 8.83 -18.55 -1.69
C VAL A 518 9.81 -17.94 -0.72
N GLU A 519 10.27 -18.73 0.26
CA GLU A 519 11.29 -18.29 1.20
C GLU A 519 10.92 -17.00 1.94
N ASN A 520 9.66 -16.77 2.29
CA ASN A 520 9.24 -15.63 3.13
C ASN A 520 9.15 -16.05 4.60
N TYR A 521 9.24 -15.06 5.49
CA TYR A 521 9.10 -15.25 6.94
C TYR A 521 7.89 -14.46 7.42
N PHE A 522 6.84 -15.19 7.78
CA PHE A 522 5.60 -14.67 8.35
C PHE A 522 5.63 -14.88 9.86
N ASN A 523 5.36 -13.82 10.62
CA ASN A 523 5.39 -13.91 12.08
C ASN A 523 4.25 -13.11 12.71
N ASN A 524 3.54 -13.74 13.63
CA ASN A 524 2.51 -13.10 14.46
C ASN A 524 1.40 -12.39 13.66
N ILE A 525 0.88 -13.05 12.63
CA ILE A 525 -0.30 -12.59 11.88
C ILE A 525 -1.53 -13.15 12.59
N ARG A 526 -1.98 -12.42 13.61
CA ARG A 526 -3.09 -12.79 14.49
C ARG A 526 -4.09 -11.64 14.60
N PRO A 527 -5.37 -11.94 14.84
CA PRO A 527 -6.35 -10.91 15.13
C PRO A 527 -5.97 -10.06 16.35
N LYS A 528 -6.11 -8.74 16.22
CA LYS A 528 -6.03 -7.83 17.37
C LYS A 528 -7.39 -7.63 18.07
N VAL A 529 -8.49 -7.85 17.35
CA VAL A 529 -9.87 -7.65 17.82
C VAL A 529 -10.76 -8.74 17.25
N GLY A 530 -11.70 -9.25 18.05
CA GLY A 530 -12.69 -10.23 17.62
C GLY A 530 -12.06 -11.53 17.12
N GLN A 531 -12.72 -12.18 16.16
CA GLN A 531 -12.26 -13.44 15.55
C GLN A 531 -12.29 -13.39 14.01
N PRO A 532 -11.66 -12.39 13.35
CA PRO A 532 -11.56 -12.33 11.90
C PRO A 532 -10.79 -13.54 11.34
N GLU A 533 -11.20 -13.97 10.16
CA GLU A 533 -10.64 -15.02 9.35
C GLU A 533 -9.45 -14.50 8.52
N ILE A 534 -8.24 -14.55 9.10
CA ILE A 534 -6.98 -14.13 8.44
C ILE A 534 -6.01 -15.30 8.17
N SER A 535 -5.10 -15.15 7.19
CA SER A 535 -4.11 -16.15 6.75
C SER A 535 -2.73 -15.54 6.50
N ALA A 536 -1.69 -16.38 6.38
CA ALA A 536 -0.40 -15.96 5.82
C ALA A 536 -0.55 -15.71 4.31
N VAL A 537 -1.10 -16.70 3.60
CA VAL A 537 -1.34 -16.63 2.16
C VAL A 537 -2.79 -17.01 1.89
N PHE A 538 -3.48 -16.15 1.14
CA PHE A 538 -4.85 -16.38 0.70
C PHE A 538 -4.93 -16.28 -0.82
N ILE A 539 -5.19 -17.41 -1.48
CA ILE A 539 -5.48 -17.51 -2.90
C ILE A 539 -7.00 -17.62 -3.08
N ASP A 540 -7.60 -16.53 -3.49
CA ASP A 540 -9.03 -16.30 -3.48
C ASP A 540 -9.68 -16.54 -4.85
N ASP A 541 -10.98 -16.77 -4.84
CA ASP A 541 -11.88 -16.79 -5.98
C ASP A 541 -11.31 -17.47 -7.25
N GLY A 542 -10.98 -18.75 -7.14
CA GLY A 542 -10.56 -19.58 -8.27
C GLY A 542 -9.19 -19.24 -8.86
N ASN A 543 -8.42 -18.30 -8.29
CA ASN A 543 -7.01 -18.13 -8.64
C ASN A 543 -6.23 -19.41 -8.29
N GLY A 544 -5.22 -19.76 -9.09
CA GLY A 544 -4.62 -21.09 -9.02
C GLY A 544 -3.26 -21.19 -9.69
N GLY A 545 -2.59 -22.33 -9.49
CA GLY A 545 -1.27 -22.58 -10.05
C GLY A 545 -0.15 -21.77 -9.40
N VAL A 546 -0.33 -21.37 -8.13
CA VAL A 546 0.64 -20.61 -7.35
C VAL A 546 1.61 -21.56 -6.63
N GLU A 547 2.91 -21.26 -6.69
CA GLU A 547 3.94 -21.91 -5.88
C GLU A 547 4.03 -21.22 -4.53
N ILE A 548 3.71 -21.92 -3.45
CA ILE A 548 3.79 -21.45 -2.06
C ILE A 548 4.81 -22.34 -1.35
N GLY A 549 6.08 -21.96 -1.45
CA GLY A 549 7.19 -22.88 -1.22
C GLY A 549 8.20 -22.42 -0.18
N SER A 550 8.61 -23.30 0.74
CA SER A 550 9.75 -23.01 1.63
C SER A 550 9.59 -21.75 2.49
N ASN A 551 8.38 -21.39 2.90
CA ASN A 551 8.14 -20.26 3.79
C ASN A 551 8.25 -20.69 5.27
N LEU A 552 8.72 -19.79 6.13
CA LEU A 552 8.61 -19.90 7.58
C LEU A 552 7.32 -19.20 8.02
N ILE A 553 6.35 -19.95 8.54
CA ILE A 553 5.04 -19.43 8.92
C ILE A 553 4.83 -19.67 10.41
N CYS A 554 4.98 -18.60 11.18
CA CYS A 554 4.97 -18.64 12.63
C CYS A 554 3.75 -17.91 13.17
N ARG A 555 3.00 -18.56 14.06
CA ARG A 555 1.88 -17.95 14.81
C ARG A 555 0.89 -17.24 13.89
N THR A 556 0.48 -17.88 12.81
CA THR A 556 -0.39 -17.27 11.80
C THR A 556 -1.68 -18.07 11.61
N GLY A 557 -2.77 -17.34 11.35
CA GLY A 557 -4.08 -17.90 11.08
C GLY A 557 -4.99 -17.95 12.31
N THR A 558 -6.26 -18.27 12.07
CA THR A 558 -7.26 -18.61 13.08
C THR A 558 -7.72 -20.05 12.92
N ARG A 559 -8.55 -20.55 13.84
CA ARG A 559 -9.00 -21.94 13.79
C ARG A 559 -9.77 -22.27 12.50
N THR A 560 -10.63 -21.37 12.02
CA THR A 560 -11.45 -21.57 10.81
C THR A 560 -10.80 -21.02 9.54
N ARG A 561 -9.79 -20.14 9.68
CA ARG A 561 -8.97 -19.63 8.57
C ARG A 561 -7.49 -19.97 8.82
N PRO A 562 -6.95 -21.05 8.22
CA PRO A 562 -5.59 -21.53 8.44
C PRO A 562 -4.51 -20.57 7.95
N ALA A 563 -3.26 -20.94 8.22
CA ALA A 563 -2.09 -20.29 7.65
C ALA A 563 -2.14 -20.16 6.11
N LEU A 564 -2.56 -21.21 5.39
CA LEU A 564 -2.74 -21.19 3.95
C LEU A 564 -4.21 -21.41 3.57
N PHE A 565 -4.83 -20.44 2.91
CA PHE A 565 -6.22 -20.56 2.47
C PHE A 565 -6.35 -20.49 0.95
N ILE A 566 -7.04 -21.48 0.38
CA ILE A 566 -7.38 -21.56 -1.04
C ILE A 566 -8.91 -21.56 -1.17
N HIS A 567 -9.46 -20.61 -1.93
CA HIS A 567 -10.90 -20.52 -2.18
C HIS A 567 -11.18 -20.80 -3.65
N GLY A 568 -11.67 -22.01 -3.95
CA GLY A 568 -11.98 -22.46 -5.31
C GLY A 568 -10.79 -22.73 -6.23
N GLY A 569 -9.61 -22.21 -5.89
CA GLY A 569 -8.36 -22.31 -6.65
C GLY A 569 -7.85 -23.74 -6.86
N ARG A 570 -7.18 -23.97 -7.99
CA ARG A 570 -6.71 -25.30 -8.43
C ARG A 570 -5.23 -25.29 -8.79
N GLY A 571 -4.56 -26.44 -8.67
CA GLY A 571 -3.16 -26.61 -9.08
C GLY A 571 -2.13 -25.85 -8.24
N ASN A 572 -2.51 -25.35 -7.06
CA ASN A 572 -1.57 -24.67 -6.17
C ASN A 572 -0.60 -25.67 -5.53
N ARG A 573 0.66 -25.28 -5.35
CA ARG A 573 1.72 -26.12 -4.79
C ARG A 573 2.23 -25.54 -3.49
N MET A 574 1.79 -26.10 -2.36
CA MET A 574 2.14 -25.69 -1.01
C MET A 574 3.18 -26.65 -0.45
N GLU A 575 4.45 -26.37 -0.74
CA GLU A 575 5.53 -27.35 -0.57
C GLU A 575 6.63 -26.85 0.36
N LEU A 576 7.20 -27.74 1.16
CA LEU A 576 8.40 -27.46 1.97
C LEU A 576 8.23 -26.28 2.97
N ASN A 577 7.01 -25.86 3.29
CA ASN A 577 6.79 -24.80 4.29
C ASN A 577 7.02 -25.35 5.69
N VAL A 578 7.40 -24.46 6.61
CA VAL A 578 7.59 -24.75 8.03
C VAL A 578 6.55 -23.97 8.82
N PHE A 579 5.70 -24.67 9.56
CA PHE A 579 4.64 -24.08 10.37
C PHE A 579 4.94 -24.25 11.86
N LEU A 580 5.00 -23.14 12.59
CA LEU A 580 5.27 -23.12 14.03
C LEU A 580 4.13 -22.41 14.75
N ASP A 581 3.50 -23.06 15.73
CA ASP A 581 2.39 -22.52 16.54
C ASP A 581 1.23 -21.90 15.74
N CYS A 582 0.86 -22.51 14.61
CA CYS A 582 -0.30 -22.11 13.81
C CYS A 582 -1.54 -22.92 14.22
N PRO A 583 -2.76 -22.35 14.24
CA PRO A 583 -3.95 -23.12 14.60
C PRO A 583 -4.19 -24.31 13.67
N THR A 584 -4.08 -24.09 12.35
CA THR A 584 -4.14 -25.13 11.30
C THR A 584 -3.28 -24.74 10.09
N ILE A 585 -2.77 -25.73 9.34
CA ILE A 585 -1.87 -25.45 8.20
C ILE A 585 -2.61 -24.96 6.95
N ALA A 586 -3.73 -25.59 6.59
CA ALA A 586 -4.36 -25.35 5.28
C ALA A 586 -5.86 -25.57 5.26
N ARG A 587 -6.55 -24.81 4.40
CA ARG A 587 -7.96 -24.98 4.02
C ARG A 587 -8.11 -24.77 2.53
N CYS A 588 -8.84 -25.66 1.88
CA CYS A 588 -9.29 -25.48 0.51
C CYS A 588 -10.82 -25.59 0.48
N ASP A 589 -11.49 -24.50 0.13
CA ASP A 589 -12.91 -24.52 -0.18
C ASP A 589 -13.10 -24.97 -1.63
N PHE A 590 -13.27 -26.28 -1.81
CA PHE A 590 -13.38 -26.93 -3.11
C PHE A 590 -14.63 -26.46 -3.88
N TRP A 591 -14.45 -26.09 -5.15
CA TRP A 591 -15.54 -25.78 -6.08
C TRP A 591 -15.65 -26.87 -7.14
N LYS A 592 -16.87 -27.42 -7.29
CA LYS A 592 -17.23 -28.25 -8.45
C LYS A 592 -17.04 -27.46 -9.75
N ASP A 593 -16.83 -28.14 -10.86
CA ASP A 593 -16.58 -27.51 -12.17
C ASP A 593 -17.66 -26.49 -12.56
N SER A 594 -18.94 -26.83 -12.34
CA SER A 594 -20.05 -25.91 -12.60
C SER A 594 -19.95 -24.60 -11.82
N VAL A 595 -19.60 -24.67 -10.53
CA VAL A 595 -19.41 -23.48 -9.68
C VAL A 595 -18.18 -22.70 -10.10
N PHE A 596 -17.08 -23.39 -10.43
CA PHE A 596 -15.87 -22.73 -10.92
C PHE A 596 -16.15 -21.95 -12.21
N VAL A 597 -16.81 -22.57 -13.18
CA VAL A 597 -17.22 -21.92 -14.44
C VAL A 597 -18.17 -20.75 -14.16
N GLU A 598 -19.16 -20.92 -13.28
CA GLU A 598 -20.08 -19.84 -12.91
C GLU A 598 -19.35 -18.63 -12.32
N LYS A 599 -18.41 -18.87 -11.38
CA LYS A 599 -17.73 -17.80 -10.64
C LYS A 599 -16.66 -17.10 -11.47
N VAL A 600 -15.85 -17.86 -12.22
CA VAL A 600 -14.67 -17.34 -12.91
C VAL A 600 -14.67 -17.48 -14.43
N GLY A 601 -15.70 -18.06 -15.03
CA GLY A 601 -15.84 -18.19 -16.49
C GLY A 601 -15.81 -16.86 -17.24
N LYS A 602 -16.36 -15.79 -16.63
CA LYS A 602 -16.25 -14.42 -17.16
C LYS A 602 -14.80 -13.97 -17.39
N TYR A 603 -13.83 -14.46 -16.63
CA TYR A 603 -12.41 -14.13 -16.82
C TYR A 603 -11.83 -14.85 -18.03
N ARG A 604 -12.30 -16.08 -18.35
CA ARG A 604 -11.97 -16.77 -19.61
C ARG A 604 -12.46 -16.00 -20.81
N GLU A 605 -13.72 -15.57 -20.81
CA GLU A 605 -14.27 -14.76 -21.90
C GLU A 605 -13.49 -13.45 -22.08
N ARG A 606 -13.22 -12.73 -20.99
CA ARG A 606 -12.40 -11.51 -21.01
C ARG A 606 -10.99 -11.77 -21.52
N TYR A 607 -10.38 -12.88 -21.11
CA TYR A 607 -9.05 -13.27 -21.54
C TYR A 607 -9.04 -13.57 -23.05
N LEU A 608 -9.91 -14.46 -23.54
CA LEU A 608 -9.98 -14.84 -24.94
C LEU A 608 -10.33 -13.68 -25.87
N LYS A 609 -11.29 -12.83 -25.48
CA LYS A 609 -11.65 -11.62 -26.24
C LYS A 609 -10.45 -10.68 -26.44
N ARG A 610 -9.51 -10.66 -25.48
CA ARG A 610 -8.32 -9.79 -25.54
C ARG A 610 -7.14 -10.44 -26.25
N MET A 611 -6.99 -11.75 -26.13
CA MET A 611 -5.90 -12.49 -26.76
C MET A 611 -6.11 -12.75 -28.25
N GLY A 612 -7.34 -12.66 -28.74
CA GLY A 612 -7.68 -12.84 -30.15
C GLY A 612 -7.65 -14.30 -30.64
N SER A 613 -7.13 -15.25 -29.85
CA SER A 613 -7.22 -16.69 -30.11
C SER A 613 -6.91 -17.55 -28.87
N ASP A 614 -7.30 -18.83 -28.93
CA ASP A 614 -6.90 -19.89 -27.99
C ASP A 614 -5.42 -20.30 -28.12
N ASP A 615 -4.63 -19.67 -29.01
CA ASP A 615 -3.21 -20.00 -29.26
C ASP A 615 -2.21 -19.03 -28.56
N SER A 616 -2.67 -18.36 -27.51
CA SER A 616 -1.88 -17.37 -26.77
C SER A 616 -0.58 -17.94 -26.18
N ALA A 617 0.47 -17.11 -26.09
CA ALA A 617 1.74 -17.48 -25.46
C ALA A 617 1.55 -18.06 -24.04
N LEU A 618 0.56 -17.55 -23.29
CA LEU A 618 0.23 -18.04 -21.95
C LEU A 618 -0.28 -19.47 -21.96
N LEU A 619 -1.19 -19.83 -22.88
CA LEU A 619 -1.73 -21.19 -22.99
C LEU A 619 -0.65 -22.19 -23.44
N LYS A 620 0.30 -21.75 -24.26
CA LYS A 620 1.49 -22.56 -24.63
C LYS A 620 2.40 -22.82 -23.43
N LYS A 621 2.62 -21.80 -22.58
CA LYS A 621 3.44 -21.91 -21.38
C LYS A 621 2.75 -22.69 -20.25
N TYR A 622 1.44 -22.53 -20.12
CA TYR A 622 0.59 -23.12 -19.09
C TYR A 622 -0.55 -23.94 -19.72
N PRO A 623 -0.23 -25.12 -20.28
CA PRO A 623 -1.21 -25.93 -21.02
C PRO A 623 -2.35 -26.47 -20.14
N ASP A 624 -2.15 -26.51 -18.81
CA ASP A 624 -3.18 -26.92 -17.84
C ASP A 624 -4.33 -25.91 -17.72
N LEU A 625 -4.15 -24.65 -18.15
CA LEU A 625 -5.23 -23.67 -18.24
C LEU A 625 -6.37 -24.09 -19.19
N ASN A 626 -6.08 -24.96 -20.17
CA ASN A 626 -7.13 -25.54 -21.02
C ASN A 626 -8.05 -26.51 -20.27
N ARG A 627 -7.57 -27.04 -19.14
CA ARG A 627 -8.26 -28.03 -18.32
C ARG A 627 -8.87 -27.43 -17.05
N VAL A 628 -8.40 -26.26 -16.61
CA VAL A 628 -8.84 -25.65 -15.33
C VAL A 628 -10.36 -25.43 -15.24
N PHE A 629 -11.05 -25.30 -16.38
CA PHE A 629 -12.51 -25.13 -16.46
C PHE A 629 -13.31 -26.42 -16.68
N SER A 630 -12.66 -27.53 -17.02
CA SER A 630 -13.31 -28.78 -17.46
C SER A 630 -12.79 -30.03 -16.75
N ASP A 631 -11.76 -29.90 -15.91
CA ASP A 631 -11.13 -30.99 -15.19
C ASP A 631 -11.10 -30.69 -13.68
N GLY A 632 -12.09 -31.24 -12.97
CA GLY A 632 -12.19 -31.20 -11.51
C GLY A 632 -11.05 -31.90 -10.77
N ASN A 633 -10.16 -32.65 -11.46
CA ASN A 633 -9.06 -33.38 -10.84
C ASN A 633 -7.76 -32.56 -10.68
N LEU A 634 -7.73 -31.29 -11.10
CA LEU A 634 -6.61 -30.38 -10.84
C LEU A 634 -6.55 -30.04 -9.34
N MET A 635 -5.93 -30.94 -8.56
CA MET A 635 -5.82 -30.86 -7.12
C MET A 635 -4.80 -29.81 -6.66
N ASN A 636 -4.97 -29.39 -5.40
CA ASN A 636 -3.98 -28.62 -4.67
C ASN A 636 -3.01 -29.58 -3.96
N TYR A 637 -1.72 -29.25 -3.96
CA TYR A 637 -0.66 -30.09 -3.41
C TYR A 637 -0.16 -29.53 -2.10
N LEU A 638 -0.12 -30.36 -1.06
CA LEU A 638 0.43 -30.01 0.24
C LEU A 638 1.51 -31.02 0.58
N CYS A 639 2.76 -30.75 0.18
CA CYS A 639 3.82 -31.76 0.17
C CYS A 639 5.06 -31.34 0.97
N ASN A 640 5.64 -32.29 1.71
CA ASN A 640 6.90 -32.13 2.44
C ASN A 640 6.89 -30.95 3.42
N ASN A 641 5.74 -30.56 3.96
CA ASN A 641 5.68 -29.49 4.95
C ASN A 641 6.11 -30.00 6.33
N ARG A 642 6.67 -29.10 7.13
CA ARG A 642 7.11 -29.34 8.50
C ARG A 642 6.19 -28.62 9.47
N VAL A 643 5.75 -29.28 10.53
CA VAL A 643 4.85 -28.68 11.52
C VAL A 643 5.39 -28.84 12.94
N PHE A 644 5.19 -27.84 13.79
CA PHE A 644 5.44 -27.93 15.23
C PHE A 644 4.31 -27.22 15.98
N ARG A 645 3.69 -27.91 16.96
CA ARG A 645 2.54 -27.42 17.75
C ARG A 645 1.47 -26.75 16.87
N THR A 646 1.19 -27.37 15.73
CA THR A 646 0.34 -26.81 14.68
C THR A 646 -0.69 -27.83 14.26
N GLY A 647 -1.96 -27.43 14.17
CA GLY A 647 -3.03 -28.31 13.70
C GLY A 647 -2.85 -28.66 12.22
N GLY A 648 -3.34 -29.84 11.82
CA GLY A 648 -3.30 -30.31 10.44
C GLY A 648 -4.22 -29.52 9.49
N VAL A 649 -4.65 -30.18 8.40
CA VAL A 649 -5.59 -29.58 7.43
C VAL A 649 -6.95 -29.37 8.11
N PHE A 650 -7.48 -28.15 8.04
CA PHE A 650 -8.79 -27.83 8.60
C PHE A 650 -9.92 -28.40 7.75
N LYS A 651 -9.87 -28.18 6.43
CA LYS A 651 -10.90 -28.61 5.47
C LYS A 651 -10.34 -28.59 4.04
N GLY A 652 -10.80 -29.50 3.19
CA GLY A 652 -10.53 -29.46 1.75
C GLY A 652 -9.87 -30.73 1.22
N ILE A 653 -9.72 -30.79 -0.10
CA ILE A 653 -9.11 -31.93 -0.79
C ILE A 653 -7.72 -31.52 -1.24
N PHE A 654 -6.72 -32.31 -0.83
CA PHE A 654 -5.32 -32.08 -1.13
C PHE A 654 -4.64 -33.39 -1.51
N TYR A 655 -3.68 -33.31 -2.42
CA TYR A 655 -2.67 -34.34 -2.55
C TYR A 655 -1.59 -34.10 -1.48
N MET A 656 -1.48 -35.03 -0.52
CA MET A 656 -0.58 -34.89 0.63
C MET A 656 0.50 -35.96 0.63
N ILE A 657 1.77 -35.55 0.55
CA ILE A 657 2.92 -36.46 0.61
C ILE A 657 4.00 -35.87 1.50
N GLY A 658 4.59 -36.70 2.38
CA GLY A 658 5.83 -36.37 3.08
C GLY A 658 5.74 -35.24 4.11
N ASN A 659 4.54 -34.75 4.45
CA ASN A 659 4.36 -33.81 5.55
C ASN A 659 4.69 -34.51 6.88
N ARG A 660 5.41 -33.83 7.77
CA ARG A 660 5.86 -34.42 9.04
C ARG A 660 5.93 -33.40 10.17
N GLU A 661 5.85 -33.90 11.39
CA GLU A 661 6.12 -33.12 12.59
C GLU A 661 7.63 -32.92 12.79
N LEU A 662 8.01 -31.77 13.36
CA LEU A 662 9.37 -31.46 13.77
C LEU A 662 9.60 -31.88 15.22
N SER A 663 10.73 -32.53 15.47
CA SER A 663 11.23 -32.78 16.81
C SER A 663 12.21 -31.67 17.20
N PRO A 664 11.94 -30.90 18.27
CA PRO A 664 12.87 -29.88 18.72
C PRO A 664 14.09 -30.52 19.40
N ALA A 665 15.25 -29.86 19.33
CA ALA A 665 16.49 -30.30 19.98
C ALA A 665 16.38 -30.31 21.52
N GLU A 666 15.52 -29.46 22.08
CA GLU A 666 15.23 -29.35 23.51
C GLU A 666 13.77 -28.90 23.71
N PRO A 667 13.18 -29.03 24.92
CA PRO A 667 11.83 -28.56 25.18
C PRO A 667 11.63 -27.07 24.83
N VAL A 668 10.56 -26.77 24.10
CA VAL A 668 10.24 -25.42 23.65
C VAL A 668 9.19 -24.77 24.59
N PRO A 669 9.47 -23.60 25.19
CA PRO A 669 8.48 -22.87 25.99
C PRO A 669 7.18 -22.57 25.22
N ALA A 670 6.05 -22.47 25.93
CA ALA A 670 4.75 -22.17 25.32
C ALA A 670 4.68 -20.76 24.73
N ASP A 671 5.39 -19.81 25.35
CA ASP A 671 5.43 -18.39 25.04
C ASP A 671 6.57 -17.98 24.09
N VAL A 672 7.45 -18.90 23.69
CA VAL A 672 8.63 -18.66 22.83
C VAL A 672 8.36 -17.71 21.66
N GLU A 673 9.14 -16.66 21.51
CA GLU A 673 9.08 -15.86 20.28
C GLU A 673 9.81 -16.57 19.15
N TRP A 674 9.17 -16.73 17.98
CA TRP A 674 9.78 -17.43 16.84
C TRP A 674 10.76 -16.57 16.05
N THR A 675 11.74 -15.98 16.72
CA THR A 675 12.87 -15.34 16.05
C THR A 675 13.66 -16.37 15.21
N LEU A 676 14.37 -15.92 14.18
CA LEU A 676 15.23 -16.81 13.39
C LEU A 676 16.28 -17.52 14.26
N GLU A 677 16.76 -16.86 15.32
CA GLU A 677 17.65 -17.45 16.31
C GLU A 677 17.00 -18.60 17.07
N ASN A 678 15.79 -18.40 17.58
CA ASN A 678 15.05 -19.47 18.27
C ASN A 678 14.71 -20.63 17.33
N ILE A 679 14.34 -20.35 16.07
CA ILE A 679 14.10 -21.41 15.07
C ILE A 679 15.38 -22.24 14.85
N LYS A 680 16.56 -21.60 14.73
CA LYS A 680 17.85 -22.32 14.64
C LYS A 680 18.12 -23.14 15.89
N LYS A 681 17.92 -22.54 17.07
CA LYS A 681 18.16 -23.18 18.37
C LYS A 681 17.39 -24.49 18.49
N TYR A 682 16.10 -24.47 18.16
CA TYR A 682 15.24 -25.63 18.37
C TYR A 682 15.21 -26.62 17.20
N PHE A 683 15.41 -26.19 15.95
CA PHE A 683 15.13 -27.05 14.78
C PHE A 683 16.26 -27.17 13.75
N SER A 684 17.49 -26.77 14.09
CA SER A 684 18.65 -26.89 13.19
C SER A 684 19.01 -28.32 12.78
N ALA A 685 18.49 -29.35 13.45
CA ALA A 685 18.66 -30.75 13.07
C ALA A 685 17.96 -31.12 11.75
N ASP A 686 16.86 -30.44 11.36
CA ASP A 686 16.27 -30.58 10.02
C ASP A 686 17.05 -29.68 9.04
N PRO A 687 17.75 -30.23 8.02
CA PRO A 687 18.60 -29.44 7.14
C PRO A 687 17.86 -28.34 6.37
N HIS A 688 16.58 -28.56 6.07
CA HIS A 688 15.77 -27.57 5.36
C HIS A 688 15.37 -26.42 6.30
N VAL A 689 15.04 -26.72 7.56
CA VAL A 689 14.75 -25.69 8.57
C VAL A 689 16.02 -24.89 8.89
N ALA A 690 17.16 -25.54 9.06
CA ALA A 690 18.45 -24.88 9.25
C ALA A 690 18.79 -23.92 8.10
N ARG A 691 18.60 -24.36 6.86
CA ARG A 691 18.76 -23.53 5.65
C ARG A 691 17.86 -22.30 5.71
N LEU A 692 16.55 -22.50 5.95
CA LEU A 692 15.59 -21.39 5.99
C LEU A 692 15.90 -20.39 7.09
N ALA A 693 16.14 -20.84 8.32
CA ALA A 693 16.48 -19.95 9.41
C ALA A 693 17.81 -19.21 9.18
N GLY A 694 18.71 -19.76 8.35
CA GLY A 694 19.95 -19.12 7.89
C GLY A 694 19.79 -18.06 6.80
N LEU A 695 18.62 -17.95 6.16
CA LEU A 695 18.37 -16.92 5.14
C LEU A 695 18.21 -15.53 5.77
N HIS A 696 18.49 -14.51 4.97
CA HIS A 696 18.23 -13.11 5.33
C HIS A 696 16.83 -12.71 4.88
N TYR A 697 15.99 -12.29 5.83
CA TYR A 697 14.62 -11.83 5.58
C TYR A 697 14.50 -10.35 5.91
N GLY A 698 13.89 -9.57 5.00
CA GLY A 698 13.84 -8.12 5.14
C GLY A 698 15.11 -7.40 4.68
N PRO A 699 15.22 -6.09 4.94
CA PRO A 699 16.26 -5.25 4.34
C PRO A 699 17.66 -5.69 4.73
N ARG A 700 18.55 -5.78 3.75
CA ARG A 700 19.96 -6.03 4.00
C ARG A 700 20.63 -4.76 4.55
N PRO A 701 21.67 -4.89 5.40
CA PRO A 701 22.45 -3.74 5.83
C PRO A 701 22.99 -2.94 4.63
N LYS A 702 23.06 -1.61 4.77
CA LYS A 702 23.77 -0.78 3.79
C LYS A 702 25.24 -1.19 3.78
N LYS A 703 25.77 -1.48 2.59
CA LYS A 703 27.18 -1.81 2.39
C LYS A 703 28.04 -0.56 2.40
#